data_AF-A0A3C2E304-F1
#
_entry.id   AF-A0A3C2E304-F1
#
_cell.length_a   1.000
_cell.length_b   1.000
_cell.length_c   1.000
_cell.angle_alpha   90.00
_cell.angle_beta   90.00
_cell.angle_gamma   90.00
#
_symmetry.space_group_name_H-M   'P 1'
#
loop_
_entity.id
_entity.type
_entity.pdbx_description
1 polymer ?
#
loop_
_entity_poly.entity_id
_entity_poly.type
_entity_poly.pdbx_seq_one_letter_code
_entity_poly.pdbx_strand_id
1 'polypeptide(L)'
;MFSRFFAVLAASAVFAAPAWADDMFSGVRTVAADDGTDSVVFDRLSPGIMRMQPGDTATLNFGQGYEVEFDRIDTQALGAQSWVGRLAGHDIRSRIIITETNGTLFGRLMTPEGMWHIIPEGRGHRIMQMPADLPRRFRLDDGIQVSPEAIAAAQGSADDAPVTGEAVAVGSNGNVDIAVYYTQSFSAHWGMTSGARVNHLVAVLDAALIDSDTGMRARLVFNGPVTLTNDNADQAQTLANISGITGAEAPTITQDLSAQRNVRTTHGADLVAVVQLTQGGHGGCGIANILGAPSTNGDINASWAPQGYSVTGDWYQTGGGGGFCSDITFAHEIGHNLGMAHNVEDSGVGTGVRTFANGHRQDCDFITIMAYPTGAGATCPGGAPRTAANEMEAPHFSNPSITLCPNNQACGIAAPGEVSVVMTNDPADNARAAREESKDVTLFYAEAPRVVSAVLPITRSVQNGTAATAFATVINPASSGNTATGCGLRLGGATPAQFSYQTTDPGTNAVTGTANTTVDLAAGASQTFVFSVTSAGDFNDNTGLTNPSANDERNLFIEAFCANRRSSDFTLGLNALTFTSSATAPADVIALAATVGNTGRVDVPTTGNMVGVFSVAVSNIGTSASITATPDLGGRTIAGLTGLEICRTDPNTAACTTPRAASQTLTLNQNDTATFGIFVRGNGQAIAFNPSVDRVFVRFAEGATARGATSVAVRTNP
;
A
#
# COMPACT_ATOMS: atom_id res chain seq x y z
N MET A 1 64.78 23.24 -4.09
CA MET A 1 63.98 22.26 -4.84
C MET A 1 62.54 22.42 -4.40
N PHE A 2 61.68 22.81 -5.34
CA PHE A 2 60.22 22.99 -5.31
C PHE A 2 59.57 23.93 -4.28
N SER A 3 59.29 25.14 -4.76
CA SER A 3 58.41 26.16 -4.17
C SER A 3 56.94 25.78 -4.35
N ARG A 4 56.15 26.05 -3.31
CA ARG A 4 54.73 25.69 -3.14
C ARG A 4 53.83 26.48 -4.10
N PHE A 5 52.94 25.78 -4.80
CA PHE A 5 51.79 26.35 -5.51
C PHE A 5 50.60 26.51 -4.56
N PHE A 6 50.00 27.69 -4.53
CA PHE A 6 48.71 27.97 -3.90
C PHE A 6 47.59 27.36 -4.75
N ALA A 7 46.77 26.49 -4.16
CA ALA A 7 45.48 26.09 -4.69
C ALA A 7 44.39 26.92 -4.01
N VAL A 8 43.64 27.68 -4.80
CA VAL A 8 42.44 28.41 -4.37
C VAL A 8 41.30 27.38 -4.32
N LEU A 9 40.84 27.05 -3.11
CA LEU A 9 39.63 26.26 -2.91
C LEU A 9 38.42 27.18 -3.20
N ALA A 10 37.72 26.93 -4.30
CA ALA A 10 36.40 27.50 -4.52
C ALA A 10 35.41 26.75 -3.62
N ALA A 11 34.87 27.44 -2.61
CA ALA A 11 33.78 26.93 -1.79
C ALA A 11 32.51 26.83 -2.65
N SER A 12 32.13 25.61 -3.02
CA SER A 12 30.81 25.32 -3.56
C SER A 12 29.80 25.49 -2.44
N ALA A 13 29.07 26.61 -2.45
CA ALA A 13 27.88 26.77 -1.63
C ALA A 13 26.84 25.74 -2.09
N VAL A 14 26.68 24.67 -1.31
CA VAL A 14 25.56 23.76 -1.41
C VAL A 14 24.33 24.57 -1.00
N PHE A 15 23.49 24.93 -1.97
CA PHE A 15 22.15 25.40 -1.66
C PHE A 15 21.38 24.21 -1.08
N ALA A 16 21.25 24.18 0.25
CA ALA A 16 20.25 23.35 0.90
C ALA A 16 18.88 23.79 0.36
N ALA A 17 18.17 22.87 -0.27
CA ALA A 17 16.77 23.05 -0.61
C ALA A 17 15.98 23.38 0.69
N PRO A 18 14.89 24.15 0.62
CA PRO A 18 14.11 24.46 1.82
C PRO A 18 13.62 23.15 2.45
N ALA A 19 13.70 23.04 3.78
CA ALA A 19 13.11 21.94 4.54
C ALA A 19 11.59 21.94 4.29
N TRP A 20 11.06 20.87 3.68
CA TRP A 20 9.62 20.73 3.45
C TRP A 20 9.02 19.91 4.60
N ALA A 21 8.20 20.62 5.40
CA ALA A 21 7.16 20.19 6.35
C ALA A 21 7.44 20.54 7.83
N ASP A 22 6.98 21.72 8.29
CA ASP A 22 6.89 21.99 9.74
C ASP A 22 5.85 21.07 10.40
N ASP A 23 4.75 20.75 9.71
CA ASP A 23 3.61 19.98 10.25
C ASP A 23 3.24 18.77 9.38
N MET A 24 2.97 17.62 10.02
CA MET A 24 2.55 16.37 9.38
C MET A 24 1.15 16.45 8.79
N PHE A 25 0.22 17.06 9.53
CA PHE A 25 -1.21 17.11 9.18
C PHE A 25 -1.66 18.53 8.88
N SER A 26 -2.61 18.66 7.95
CA SER A 26 -3.25 19.93 7.60
C SER A 26 -4.69 19.96 8.10
N GLY A 27 -5.14 21.13 8.57
CA GLY A 27 -6.52 21.30 9.05
C GLY A 27 -6.80 20.67 10.42
N VAL A 28 -5.76 20.50 11.24
CA VAL A 28 -5.89 19.92 12.58
C VAL A 28 -6.82 20.77 13.45
N ARG A 29 -7.78 20.10 14.10
CA ARG A 29 -8.72 20.70 15.04
C ARG A 29 -9.09 19.67 16.10
N THR A 30 -9.35 20.15 17.31
CA THR A 30 -9.88 19.31 18.40
C THR A 30 -11.40 19.39 18.39
N VAL A 31 -12.07 18.24 18.42
CA VAL A 31 -13.51 18.12 18.57
C VAL A 31 -13.78 17.56 19.96
N ALA A 32 -14.40 18.37 20.80
CA ALA A 32 -14.86 17.95 22.12
C ALA A 32 -16.02 16.95 21.95
N ALA A 33 -15.89 15.75 22.52
CA ALA A 33 -16.98 14.80 22.62
C ALA A 33 -17.77 15.01 23.93
N ASP A 34 -19.08 14.72 23.90
CA ASP A 34 -19.96 14.85 25.07
C ASP A 34 -19.57 13.91 26.24
N ASP A 35 -18.75 12.89 25.97
CA ASP A 35 -18.21 11.95 26.97
C ASP A 35 -16.85 12.38 27.58
N GLY A 36 -16.33 13.54 27.16
CA GLY A 36 -15.06 14.09 27.64
C GLY A 36 -13.81 13.54 26.95
N THR A 37 -13.96 12.71 25.91
CA THR A 37 -12.82 12.30 25.05
C THR A 37 -12.65 13.28 23.90
N ASP A 38 -11.75 14.26 24.08
CA ASP A 38 -11.33 15.12 22.97
C ASP A 38 -10.74 14.26 21.85
N SER A 39 -11.30 14.38 20.64
CA SER A 39 -10.76 13.75 19.45
C SER A 39 -10.02 14.77 18.61
N VAL A 40 -8.86 14.38 18.07
CA VAL A 40 -8.12 15.22 17.13
C VAL A 40 -8.53 14.80 15.74
N VAL A 41 -9.06 15.73 14.96
CA VAL A 41 -9.40 15.47 13.56
C VAL A 41 -8.59 16.38 12.66
N PHE A 42 -8.30 15.91 11.45
CA PHE A 42 -7.54 16.65 10.46
C PHE A 42 -8.06 16.33 9.05
N ASP A 43 -7.75 17.19 8.09
CA ASP A 43 -8.31 17.06 6.75
C ASP A 43 -7.48 16.08 5.90
N ARG A 44 -6.15 16.25 5.91
CA ARG A 44 -5.20 15.49 5.07
C ARG A 44 -3.77 15.58 5.60
N LEU A 45 -2.86 14.79 5.02
CA LEU A 45 -1.42 15.02 5.17
C LEU A 45 -1.01 16.36 4.55
N SER A 46 -0.04 17.02 5.16
CA SER A 46 0.53 18.25 4.63
C SER A 46 1.18 18.02 3.25
N PRO A 47 1.16 19.01 2.35
CA PRO A 47 1.84 18.91 1.07
C PRO A 47 3.34 18.65 1.27
N GLY A 48 3.84 17.54 0.69
CA GLY A 48 5.26 17.20 0.74
C GLY A 48 5.61 16.00 1.61
N ILE A 49 4.74 15.59 2.55
CA ILE A 49 5.00 14.42 3.42
C ILE A 49 5.28 13.16 2.60
N MET A 50 4.47 12.87 1.59
CA MET A 50 4.68 11.76 0.64
C MET A 50 5.78 12.03 -0.42
N ARG A 51 6.70 12.97 -0.15
CA ARG A 51 7.87 13.30 -0.99
C ARG A 51 9.16 13.51 -0.20
N MET A 52 9.09 13.33 1.13
CA MET A 52 10.25 13.42 2.02
C MET A 52 11.36 12.45 1.57
N GLN A 53 12.60 12.82 1.86
CA GLN A 53 13.80 12.01 1.65
C GLN A 53 14.29 11.48 3.00
N PRO A 54 14.89 10.26 3.05
CA PRO A 54 15.30 9.66 4.31
C PRO A 54 16.12 10.61 5.18
N GLY A 55 15.72 10.77 6.44
CA GLY A 55 16.29 11.72 7.40
C GLY A 55 15.61 13.10 7.46
N ASP A 56 14.72 13.43 6.53
CA ASP A 56 13.85 14.61 6.65
C ASP A 56 12.95 14.49 7.90
N THR A 57 12.64 15.61 8.54
CA THR A 57 11.78 15.65 9.73
C THR A 57 10.46 16.39 9.50
N ALA A 58 9.45 16.07 10.31
CA ALA A 58 8.15 16.75 10.36
C ALA A 58 7.60 16.73 11.79
N THR A 59 6.64 17.60 12.12
CA THR A 59 5.99 17.59 13.45
C THR A 59 4.67 16.84 13.41
N LEU A 60 4.47 15.87 14.30
CA LEU A 60 3.13 15.36 14.63
C LEU A 60 2.38 16.47 15.36
N ASN A 61 1.71 17.34 14.61
CA ASN A 61 1.04 18.54 15.12
C ASN A 61 -0.29 18.25 15.83
N PHE A 62 -0.25 17.27 16.75
CA PHE A 62 -1.28 16.91 17.73
C PHE A 62 -0.60 16.46 19.04
N GLY A 63 -1.36 16.37 20.14
CA GLY A 63 -0.80 15.95 21.43
C GLY A 63 0.37 16.84 21.86
N GLN A 64 1.50 16.23 22.23
CA GLN A 64 2.72 16.95 22.63
C GLN A 64 3.50 17.60 21.47
N GLY A 65 3.15 17.36 20.21
CA GLY A 65 3.89 17.94 19.09
C GLY A 65 5.23 17.24 18.82
N TYR A 66 5.28 15.90 18.84
CA TYR A 66 6.53 15.18 18.65
C TYR A 66 7.12 15.38 17.24
N GLU A 67 8.44 15.56 17.17
CA GLU A 67 9.15 15.53 15.89
C GLU A 67 9.33 14.09 15.42
N VAL A 68 9.13 13.85 14.12
CA VAL A 68 9.30 12.56 13.46
C VAL A 68 10.35 12.64 12.39
N GLU A 69 11.10 11.56 12.24
CA GLU A 69 12.12 11.37 11.21
C GLU A 69 11.61 10.34 10.20
N PHE A 70 11.73 10.69 8.93
CA PHE A 70 11.30 9.86 7.82
C PHE A 70 12.35 8.80 7.45
N ASP A 71 11.91 7.54 7.30
CA ASP A 71 12.79 6.45 6.86
C ASP A 71 12.56 6.11 5.37
N ARG A 72 11.32 5.87 4.93
CA ARG A 72 11.00 5.46 3.55
C ARG A 72 9.53 5.64 3.16
N ILE A 73 9.27 5.70 1.84
CA ILE A 73 7.94 5.55 1.23
C ILE A 73 7.90 4.22 0.49
N ASP A 74 6.95 3.38 0.85
CA ASP A 74 6.61 2.17 0.09
C ASP A 74 5.41 2.45 -0.81
N THR A 75 5.49 2.08 -2.09
CA THR A 75 4.35 2.15 -3.03
C THR A 75 3.88 0.75 -3.34
N GLN A 76 2.63 0.43 -2.99
CA GLN A 76 2.03 -0.87 -3.23
C GLN A 76 1.43 -0.95 -4.64
N ALA A 77 1.39 -2.18 -5.18
CA ALA A 77 0.91 -2.47 -6.53
C ALA A 77 -0.51 -1.94 -6.80
N LEU A 78 -1.39 -1.95 -5.79
CA LEU A 78 -2.79 -1.51 -5.90
C LEU A 78 -3.03 -0.06 -5.49
N GLY A 79 -2.00 0.78 -5.48
CA GLY A 79 -2.14 2.24 -5.42
C GLY A 79 -2.01 2.89 -4.05
N ALA A 80 -1.73 2.11 -3.00
CA ALA A 80 -1.41 2.67 -1.71
C ALA A 80 0.04 3.18 -1.65
N GLN A 81 0.24 4.31 -0.97
CA GLN A 81 1.56 4.79 -0.56
C GLN A 81 1.65 4.76 0.96
N SER A 82 2.69 4.15 1.51
CA SER A 82 2.91 4.08 2.95
C SER A 82 4.14 4.88 3.32
N TRP A 83 3.94 5.93 4.12
CA TRP A 83 5.00 6.67 4.79
C TRP A 83 5.41 5.89 6.04
N VAL A 84 6.69 5.56 6.14
CA VAL A 84 7.26 4.86 7.28
C VAL A 84 8.37 5.71 7.89
N GLY A 85 8.29 5.89 9.21
CA GLY A 85 9.27 6.65 9.97
C GLY A 85 9.22 6.30 11.44
N ARG A 86 9.76 7.19 12.27
CA ARG A 86 9.84 7.03 13.74
C ARG A 86 9.88 8.40 14.41
N LEU A 87 9.78 8.45 15.73
CA LEU A 87 10.07 9.70 16.45
C LEU A 87 11.54 10.08 16.26
N ALA A 88 11.81 11.36 16.01
CA ALA A 88 13.17 11.87 15.80
C ALA A 88 14.01 11.65 17.06
N GLY A 89 15.23 11.10 16.90
CA GLY A 89 16.10 10.74 18.02
C GLY A 89 15.70 9.48 18.80
N HIS A 90 14.60 8.81 18.41
CA HIS A 90 14.23 7.49 18.90
C HIS A 90 14.56 6.40 17.88
N ASP A 91 14.49 5.13 18.29
CA ASP A 91 14.58 3.99 17.39
C ASP A 91 13.20 3.52 16.91
N ILE A 92 13.20 2.37 16.22
CA ILE A 92 12.01 1.82 15.56
C ILE A 92 10.93 1.35 16.53
N ARG A 93 11.15 1.35 17.86
CA ARG A 93 10.05 1.13 18.82
C ARG A 93 8.99 2.21 18.74
N SER A 94 9.38 3.39 18.29
CA SER A 94 8.48 4.53 18.04
C SER A 94 7.96 4.56 16.58
N ARG A 95 7.84 3.38 15.95
CA ARG A 95 7.45 3.24 14.54
C ARG A 95 6.14 3.97 14.25
N ILE A 96 6.15 4.70 13.15
CA ILE A 96 5.00 5.39 12.58
C ILE A 96 4.81 4.89 11.16
N ILE A 97 3.60 4.41 10.88
CA ILE A 97 3.19 3.93 9.57
C ILE A 97 1.90 4.66 9.21
N ILE A 98 1.91 5.39 8.10
CA ILE A 98 0.72 6.06 7.56
C ILE A 98 0.55 5.64 6.11
N THR A 99 -0.59 5.02 5.80
CA THR A 99 -0.92 4.53 4.46
C THR A 99 -1.99 5.41 3.85
N GLU A 100 -1.68 6.03 2.71
CA GLU A 100 -2.61 6.79 1.88
C GLU A 100 -3.06 5.95 0.68
N THR A 101 -4.36 5.92 0.40
CA THR A 101 -4.91 5.36 -0.84
C THR A 101 -6.06 6.24 -1.30
N ASN A 102 -5.98 6.79 -2.51
CA ASN A 102 -7.01 7.67 -3.07
C ASN A 102 -7.41 8.83 -2.13
N GLY A 103 -6.44 9.41 -1.40
CA GLY A 103 -6.66 10.51 -0.43
C GLY A 103 -7.19 10.09 0.95
N THR A 104 -7.45 8.80 1.16
CA THR A 104 -7.85 8.24 2.46
C THR A 104 -6.63 7.75 3.22
N LEU A 105 -6.56 8.06 4.52
CA LEU A 105 -5.46 7.67 5.40
C LEU A 105 -5.90 6.66 6.46
N PHE A 106 -5.02 5.68 6.66
CA PHE A 106 -4.96 4.87 7.86
C PHE A 106 -3.57 4.99 8.46
N GLY A 107 -3.45 4.84 9.77
CA GLY A 107 -2.15 4.94 10.41
C GLY A 107 -2.08 4.30 11.78
N ARG A 108 -0.86 3.89 12.13
CA ARG A 108 -0.46 3.41 13.45
C ARG A 108 0.77 4.21 13.87
N LEU A 109 0.68 4.90 15.00
CA LEU A 109 1.73 5.81 15.49
C LEU A 109 2.08 5.44 16.92
N MET A 110 3.29 4.93 17.14
CA MET A 110 3.77 4.64 18.48
C MET A 110 4.46 5.86 19.10
N THR A 111 3.96 6.33 20.24
CA THR A 111 4.52 7.46 21.01
C THR A 111 4.78 7.04 22.46
N PRO A 112 5.52 7.83 23.26
CA PRO A 112 5.64 7.59 24.70
C PRO A 112 4.30 7.57 25.46
N GLU A 113 3.26 8.20 24.91
CA GLU A 113 1.91 8.24 25.48
C GLU A 113 1.10 6.99 25.14
N GLY A 114 1.64 6.11 24.31
CA GLY A 114 0.96 4.93 23.79
C GLY A 114 0.73 4.99 22.29
N MET A 115 -0.09 4.06 21.83
CA MET A 115 -0.33 3.82 20.42
C MET A 115 -1.57 4.59 19.95
N TRP A 116 -1.37 5.38 18.90
CA TRP A 116 -2.42 6.16 18.25
C TRP A 116 -2.77 5.54 16.90
N HIS A 117 -4.03 5.65 16.52
CA HIS A 117 -4.53 5.26 15.22
C HIS A 117 -5.03 6.48 14.45
N ILE A 118 -4.82 6.45 13.13
CA ILE A 118 -5.50 7.30 12.16
C ILE A 118 -6.55 6.46 11.46
N ILE A 119 -7.79 6.93 11.49
CA ILE A 119 -8.89 6.34 10.73
C ILE A 119 -9.63 7.42 9.94
N PRO A 120 -10.26 7.07 8.81
CA PRO A 120 -11.17 7.96 8.12
C PRO A 120 -12.37 8.31 9.00
N GLU A 121 -12.73 9.58 9.08
CA GLU A 121 -13.93 10.04 9.78
C GLU A 121 -14.54 11.25 9.08
N GLY A 122 -15.82 11.15 8.70
CA GLY A 122 -16.54 12.22 8.02
C GLY A 122 -15.81 12.70 6.76
N ARG A 123 -15.26 13.92 6.81
CA ARG A 123 -14.61 14.63 5.69
C ARG A 123 -13.09 14.59 5.72
N GLY A 124 -12.53 13.93 6.72
CA GLY A 124 -11.10 13.86 6.92
C GLY A 124 -10.82 12.62 7.74
N HIS A 125 -10.05 12.81 8.79
CA HIS A 125 -9.48 11.72 9.54
C HIS A 125 -9.51 12.03 11.01
N ARG A 126 -9.67 11.00 11.83
CA ARG A 126 -9.58 11.06 13.29
C ARG A 126 -8.29 10.40 13.74
N ILE A 127 -7.60 11.08 14.64
CA ILE A 127 -6.52 10.54 15.44
C ILE A 127 -7.11 10.17 16.81
N MET A 128 -6.93 8.92 17.22
CA MET A 128 -7.47 8.44 18.48
C MET A 128 -6.53 7.44 19.16
N GLN A 129 -6.55 7.43 20.50
CA GLN A 129 -6.05 6.30 21.28
C GLN A 129 -7.20 5.38 21.66
N MET A 130 -6.87 4.11 21.83
CA MET A 130 -7.75 3.16 22.48
C MET A 130 -7.60 3.29 24.00
N PRO A 131 -8.68 3.24 24.80
CA PRO A 131 -8.56 3.03 26.23
C PRO A 131 -7.60 1.90 26.57
N ALA A 132 -6.61 2.23 27.39
CA ALA A 132 -5.49 1.34 27.72
C ALA A 132 -5.93 0.06 28.46
N ASP A 133 -7.11 0.06 29.06
CA ASP A 133 -7.69 -1.05 29.81
C ASP A 133 -8.58 -1.98 28.98
N LEU A 134 -8.84 -1.66 27.71
CA LEU A 134 -9.67 -2.51 26.86
C LEU A 134 -8.97 -3.85 26.61
N PRO A 135 -9.63 -4.98 26.93
CA PRO A 135 -9.04 -6.28 26.72
C PRO A 135 -8.93 -6.57 25.22
N ARG A 136 -7.82 -7.19 24.82
CA ARG A 136 -7.69 -7.77 23.49
C ARG A 136 -8.53 -9.03 23.41
N ARG A 137 -9.20 -9.23 22.28
CA ARG A 137 -9.89 -10.48 22.00
C ARG A 137 -8.88 -11.44 21.38
N PHE A 138 -8.87 -12.69 21.82
CA PHE A 138 -7.99 -13.71 21.26
C PHE A 138 -8.63 -15.08 21.41
N ARG A 139 -8.19 -16.01 20.56
CA ARG A 139 -8.54 -17.42 20.61
C ARG A 139 -7.21 -18.16 20.83
N LEU A 140 -7.07 -18.88 21.94
CA LEU A 140 -5.82 -19.58 22.26
C LEU A 140 -5.38 -20.58 21.18
N ASP A 141 -6.32 -21.12 20.41
CA ASP A 141 -6.09 -22.08 19.33
C ASP A 141 -6.53 -21.50 17.97
N ASP A 142 -5.97 -20.37 17.57
CA ASP A 142 -6.21 -19.75 16.26
C ASP A 142 -5.20 -20.17 15.17
N GLY A 143 -4.23 -21.02 15.52
CA GLY A 143 -3.34 -21.67 14.56
C GLY A 143 -3.72 -23.12 14.32
N ILE A 144 -4.37 -23.42 13.20
CA ILE A 144 -4.82 -24.78 12.86
C ILE A 144 -3.73 -25.56 12.14
N GLN A 145 -3.27 -26.66 12.74
CA GLN A 145 -2.40 -27.62 12.07
C GLN A 145 -3.17 -28.38 10.99
N VAL A 146 -2.66 -28.34 9.76
CA VAL A 146 -3.27 -29.02 8.61
C VAL A 146 -3.01 -30.53 8.70
N SER A 147 -4.01 -31.35 8.42
CA SER A 147 -3.85 -32.81 8.50
C SER A 147 -2.89 -33.36 7.42
N PRO A 148 -2.11 -34.42 7.71
CA PRO A 148 -1.23 -35.05 6.71
C PRO A 148 -1.97 -35.51 5.44
N GLU A 149 -3.23 -35.92 5.56
CA GLU A 149 -4.06 -36.34 4.43
C GLU A 149 -4.35 -35.19 3.45
N ALA A 150 -4.57 -33.98 3.96
CA ALA A 150 -4.81 -32.80 3.14
C ALA A 150 -3.56 -32.36 2.35
N ILE A 151 -2.37 -32.62 2.88
CA ILE A 151 -1.08 -32.30 2.26
C ILE A 151 -0.71 -33.35 1.20
N ALA A 152 -0.90 -34.64 1.50
CA ALA A 152 -0.56 -35.75 0.59
C ALA A 152 -1.33 -35.72 -0.75
N ALA A 153 -2.49 -35.07 -0.79
CA ALA A 153 -3.31 -34.90 -2.00
C ALA A 153 -2.72 -33.89 -3.02
N ALA A 154 -1.69 -33.13 -2.66
CA ALA A 154 -1.10 -32.07 -3.47
C ALA A 154 0.39 -32.37 -3.78
N GLN A 155 0.69 -33.17 -4.82
CA GLN A 155 2.09 -33.47 -5.17
C GLN A 155 2.64 -32.60 -6.32
N GLY A 156 3.73 -31.90 -6.02
CA GLY A 156 4.72 -31.36 -6.95
C GLY A 156 6.02 -31.07 -6.19
N SER A 157 7.18 -31.44 -6.73
CA SER A 157 8.48 -31.21 -6.07
C SER A 157 9.08 -29.85 -6.48
N ALA A 158 9.63 -29.11 -5.51
CA ALA A 158 10.56 -28.01 -5.76
C ALA A 158 11.98 -28.44 -5.34
N ASP A 159 13.01 -27.91 -6.00
CA ASP A 159 14.42 -28.15 -5.68
C ASP A 159 14.88 -27.25 -4.51
N ASP A 160 15.63 -27.81 -3.57
CA ASP A 160 16.17 -27.10 -2.40
C ASP A 160 17.20 -26.02 -2.80
N ALA A 161 16.95 -24.78 -2.38
CA ALA A 161 17.92 -23.70 -2.41
C ALA A 161 18.83 -23.74 -1.15
N PRO A 162 20.06 -23.19 -1.20
CA PRO A 162 20.91 -23.09 -0.01
C PRO A 162 20.22 -22.33 1.13
N VAL A 163 20.27 -22.90 2.34
CA VAL A 163 19.62 -22.42 3.56
C VAL A 163 20.63 -21.66 4.43
N THR A 164 20.25 -20.48 4.93
CA THR A 164 21.07 -19.69 5.86
C THR A 164 20.21 -19.15 7.00
N GLY A 165 20.64 -19.36 8.25
CA GLY A 165 19.96 -18.81 9.43
C GLY A 165 20.34 -17.36 9.77
N GLU A 166 21.35 -16.78 9.12
CA GLU A 166 21.82 -15.41 9.36
C GLU A 166 20.92 -14.35 8.71
N ALA A 167 20.96 -13.13 9.24
CA ALA A 167 20.33 -11.94 8.65
C ALA A 167 20.66 -11.80 7.16
N VAL A 168 19.67 -11.47 6.34
CA VAL A 168 19.85 -11.27 4.90
C VAL A 168 19.26 -9.93 4.48
N ALA A 169 19.67 -9.44 3.31
CA ALA A 169 19.18 -8.17 2.81
C ALA A 169 17.65 -8.18 2.67
N VAL A 170 17.00 -7.07 3.01
CA VAL A 170 15.53 -6.94 2.92
C VAL A 170 15.04 -7.28 1.51
N GLY A 171 14.09 -8.22 1.42
CA GLY A 171 13.51 -8.71 0.17
C GLY A 171 14.38 -9.71 -0.60
N SER A 172 15.56 -10.10 -0.10
CA SER A 172 16.37 -11.14 -0.75
C SER A 172 15.72 -12.51 -0.69
N ASN A 173 14.80 -12.72 0.26
CA ASN A 173 13.97 -13.93 0.36
C ASN A 173 12.64 -13.79 -0.42
N GLY A 174 12.54 -12.80 -1.30
CA GLY A 174 11.37 -12.60 -2.15
C GLY A 174 10.21 -11.86 -1.46
N ASN A 175 9.11 -11.80 -2.21
CA ASN A 175 7.86 -11.20 -1.75
C ASN A 175 6.83 -12.30 -1.57
N VAL A 176 6.17 -12.35 -0.41
CA VAL A 176 4.95 -13.15 -0.26
C VAL A 176 3.79 -12.40 -0.92
N ASP A 177 3.24 -12.99 -1.97
CA ASP A 177 2.13 -12.42 -2.73
C ASP A 177 0.79 -12.79 -2.07
N ILE A 178 0.05 -11.79 -1.60
CA ILE A 178 -1.17 -11.99 -0.81
C ILE A 178 -2.38 -11.51 -1.60
N ALA A 179 -3.41 -12.36 -1.71
CA ALA A 179 -4.74 -11.97 -2.12
C ALA A 179 -5.63 -11.79 -0.89
N VAL A 180 -6.30 -10.64 -0.78
CA VAL A 180 -7.17 -10.35 0.36
C VAL A 180 -8.61 -10.15 -0.11
N TYR A 181 -9.51 -10.95 0.44
CA TYR A 181 -10.94 -10.72 0.32
C TYR A 181 -11.46 -9.99 1.57
N TYR A 182 -12.34 -9.00 1.40
CA TYR A 182 -13.02 -8.35 2.52
C TYR A 182 -14.53 -8.60 2.47
N THR A 183 -15.14 -8.85 3.62
CA THR A 183 -16.54 -9.29 3.66
C THR A 183 -17.55 -8.15 3.59
N GLN A 184 -18.83 -8.50 3.54
CA GLN A 184 -19.90 -7.51 3.52
C GLN A 184 -19.97 -6.66 4.79
N SER A 185 -19.64 -7.19 5.97
CA SER A 185 -19.60 -6.42 7.23
C SER A 185 -18.46 -5.41 7.22
N PHE A 186 -17.29 -5.84 6.74
CA PHE A 186 -16.13 -4.98 6.56
C PHE A 186 -16.46 -3.83 5.59
N SER A 187 -17.07 -4.18 4.46
CA SER A 187 -17.53 -3.21 3.46
C SER A 187 -18.60 -2.27 4.00
N ALA A 188 -19.51 -2.76 4.85
CA ALA A 188 -20.55 -1.93 5.45
C ALA A 188 -19.98 -0.90 6.43
N HIS A 189 -18.86 -1.23 7.09
CA HIS A 189 -18.22 -0.35 8.05
C HIS A 189 -17.30 0.68 7.37
N TRP A 190 -16.36 0.21 6.55
CA TRP A 190 -15.37 1.08 5.89
C TRP A 190 -15.87 1.69 4.58
N GLY A 191 -16.93 1.16 4.00
CA GLY A 191 -17.47 1.63 2.73
C GLY A 191 -16.38 1.67 1.66
N MET A 192 -16.19 2.86 1.09
CA MET A 192 -15.23 3.08 0.01
C MET A 192 -13.76 2.88 0.44
N THR A 193 -13.46 2.96 1.74
CA THR A 193 -12.10 2.89 2.25
C THR A 193 -11.67 1.45 2.57
N SER A 194 -12.51 0.46 2.27
CA SER A 194 -12.22 -0.96 2.54
C SER A 194 -10.90 -1.41 1.92
N GLY A 195 -10.65 -1.07 0.65
CA GLY A 195 -9.38 -1.37 -0.01
C GLY A 195 -8.20 -0.64 0.64
N ALA A 196 -8.38 0.61 1.08
CA ALA A 196 -7.35 1.38 1.76
C ALA A 196 -6.97 0.77 3.12
N ARG A 197 -7.96 0.29 3.88
CA ARG A 197 -7.73 -0.43 5.15
C ARG A 197 -6.93 -1.71 4.93
N VAL A 198 -7.27 -2.49 3.90
CA VAL A 198 -6.51 -3.70 3.53
C VAL A 198 -5.06 -3.37 3.17
N ASN A 199 -4.82 -2.33 2.36
CA ASN A 199 -3.45 -1.91 2.03
C ASN A 199 -2.66 -1.50 3.30
N HIS A 200 -3.33 -0.86 4.26
CA HIS A 200 -2.71 -0.50 5.53
C HIS A 200 -2.32 -1.72 6.38
N LEU A 201 -3.20 -2.72 6.49
CA LEU A 201 -2.88 -3.98 7.19
C LEU A 201 -1.68 -4.69 6.54
N VAL A 202 -1.61 -4.70 5.21
CA VAL A 202 -0.45 -5.24 4.49
C VAL A 202 0.81 -4.39 4.70
N ALA A 203 0.69 -3.06 4.81
CA ALA A 203 1.83 -2.19 5.12
C ALA A 203 2.38 -2.44 6.54
N VAL A 204 1.49 -2.70 7.51
CA VAL A 204 1.88 -3.08 8.88
C VAL A 204 2.60 -4.43 8.88
N LEU A 205 2.09 -5.43 8.16
CA LEU A 205 2.77 -6.71 7.97
C LEU A 205 4.15 -6.55 7.31
N ASP A 206 4.25 -5.78 6.22
CA ASP A 206 5.51 -5.56 5.51
C ASP A 206 6.55 -4.87 6.40
N ALA A 207 6.14 -3.86 7.17
CA ALA A 207 6.99 -3.22 8.15
C ALA A 207 7.46 -4.21 9.23
N ALA A 208 6.58 -5.07 9.74
CA ALA A 208 6.95 -6.10 10.71
C ALA A 208 7.97 -7.10 10.15
N LEU A 209 7.81 -7.55 8.90
CA LEU A 209 8.76 -8.45 8.23
C LEU A 209 10.15 -7.81 8.09
N ILE A 210 10.19 -6.53 7.73
CA ILE A 210 11.43 -5.75 7.60
C ILE A 210 12.09 -5.52 8.96
N ASP A 211 11.33 -4.98 9.91
CA ASP A 211 11.82 -4.56 11.22
C ASP A 211 12.24 -5.75 12.10
N SER A 212 11.78 -6.97 11.76
CA SER A 212 12.18 -8.22 12.43
C SER A 212 13.34 -8.94 11.74
N ASP A 213 13.89 -8.39 10.65
CA ASP A 213 15.01 -8.94 9.90
C ASP A 213 14.73 -10.33 9.29
N THR A 214 13.54 -10.51 8.73
CA THR A 214 13.13 -11.80 8.11
C THR A 214 13.71 -12.02 6.71
N GLY A 215 14.22 -10.95 6.07
CA GLY A 215 14.62 -10.97 4.67
C GLY A 215 13.46 -11.00 3.66
N MET A 216 12.20 -11.08 4.12
CA MET A 216 11.00 -11.16 3.28
C MET A 216 10.30 -9.79 3.15
N ARG A 217 9.43 -9.67 2.14
CA ARG A 217 8.51 -8.53 1.93
C ARG A 217 7.09 -9.05 1.71
N ALA A 218 6.07 -8.24 2.00
CA ALA A 218 4.68 -8.55 1.66
C ALA A 218 4.21 -7.72 0.46
N ARG A 219 3.50 -8.35 -0.47
CA ARG A 219 2.91 -7.67 -1.64
C ARG A 219 1.45 -8.05 -1.81
N LEU A 220 0.56 -7.05 -1.75
CA LEU A 220 -0.85 -7.22 -2.08
C LEU A 220 -1.01 -7.33 -3.60
N VAL A 221 -1.43 -8.51 -4.10
CA VAL A 221 -1.60 -8.77 -5.54
C VAL A 221 -3.06 -8.78 -5.98
N PHE A 222 -3.99 -8.87 -5.02
CA PHE A 222 -5.42 -8.78 -5.25
C PHE A 222 -6.11 -8.25 -3.99
N ASN A 223 -7.07 -7.34 -4.17
CA ASN A 223 -8.07 -7.05 -3.16
C ASN A 223 -9.49 -7.01 -3.78
N GLY A 224 -10.48 -7.51 -3.04
CA GLY A 224 -11.85 -7.53 -3.54
C GLY A 224 -12.88 -7.97 -2.51
N PRO A 225 -14.17 -7.69 -2.75
CA PRO A 225 -15.22 -8.12 -1.85
C PRO A 225 -15.47 -9.63 -1.96
N VAL A 226 -15.91 -10.24 -0.87
CA VAL A 226 -16.53 -11.57 -0.84
C VAL A 226 -17.82 -11.52 -0.03
N THR A 227 -18.87 -12.17 -0.52
CA THR A 227 -20.12 -12.30 0.23
C THR A 227 -20.15 -13.64 0.95
N LEU A 228 -20.17 -13.60 2.28
CA LEU A 228 -20.33 -14.79 3.11
C LEU A 228 -21.82 -15.08 3.39
N THR A 229 -22.24 -16.34 3.41
CA THR A 229 -23.63 -16.70 3.77
C THR A 229 -23.97 -16.28 5.20
N ASN A 230 -23.00 -16.36 6.12
CA ASN A 230 -23.12 -15.87 7.49
C ASN A 230 -21.79 -15.25 7.94
N ASP A 231 -21.68 -13.93 7.82
CA ASP A 231 -20.48 -13.17 8.18
C ASP A 231 -20.24 -13.12 9.70
N ASN A 232 -21.29 -13.31 10.51
CA ASN A 232 -21.19 -13.36 11.97
C ASN A 232 -20.94 -14.79 12.49
N ALA A 233 -20.79 -15.80 11.61
CA ALA A 233 -20.37 -17.14 12.04
C ALA A 233 -18.94 -17.09 12.58
N ASP A 234 -18.58 -18.08 13.39
CA ASP A 234 -17.22 -18.24 13.86
C ASP A 234 -16.23 -18.24 12.68
N GLN A 235 -15.11 -17.53 12.83
CA GLN A 235 -14.08 -17.40 11.78
C GLN A 235 -13.53 -18.76 11.34
N ALA A 236 -13.58 -19.79 12.18
CA ALA A 236 -13.23 -21.16 11.82
C ALA A 236 -14.11 -21.70 10.69
N GLN A 237 -15.40 -21.35 10.67
CA GLN A 237 -16.31 -21.71 9.58
C GLN A 237 -15.92 -21.01 8.27
N THR A 238 -15.54 -19.74 8.33
CA THR A 238 -15.03 -18.99 7.18
C THR A 238 -13.73 -19.62 6.66
N LEU A 239 -12.80 -19.99 7.56
CA LEU A 239 -11.54 -20.64 7.21
C LEU A 239 -11.80 -21.99 6.53
N ALA A 240 -12.72 -22.82 7.05
CA ALA A 240 -13.10 -24.07 6.41
C ALA A 240 -13.70 -23.86 5.01
N ASN A 241 -14.56 -22.85 4.84
CA ASN A 241 -15.17 -22.52 3.54
C ASN A 241 -14.12 -22.08 2.51
N ILE A 242 -13.22 -21.17 2.90
CA ILE A 242 -12.20 -20.65 1.97
C ILE A 242 -11.11 -21.68 1.71
N SER A 243 -10.65 -22.42 2.71
CA SER A 243 -9.62 -23.46 2.54
C SER A 243 -10.13 -24.70 1.82
N GLY A 244 -11.43 -25.02 1.97
CA GLY A 244 -11.98 -26.30 1.53
C GLY A 244 -11.54 -27.48 2.41
N ILE A 245 -11.04 -27.21 3.62
CA ILE A 245 -10.59 -28.20 4.60
C ILE A 245 -11.58 -28.21 5.76
N THR A 246 -11.91 -29.40 6.25
CA THR A 246 -12.66 -29.57 7.50
C THR A 246 -11.70 -29.91 8.64
N GLY A 247 -11.96 -29.40 9.83
CA GLY A 247 -11.14 -29.65 11.03
C GLY A 247 -11.97 -29.82 12.29
N ALA A 248 -11.31 -29.98 13.44
CA ALA A 248 -11.98 -30.13 14.73
C ALA A 248 -12.87 -28.92 15.09
N GLU A 249 -12.41 -27.70 14.77
CA GLU A 249 -13.13 -26.43 15.03
C GLU A 249 -14.19 -26.10 13.96
N ALA A 250 -14.13 -26.71 12.78
CA ALA A 250 -15.05 -26.47 11.67
C ALA A 250 -15.33 -27.77 10.90
N PRO A 251 -16.33 -28.56 11.33
CA PRO A 251 -16.51 -29.93 10.86
C PRO A 251 -17.12 -30.04 9.45
N THR A 252 -17.69 -28.96 8.90
CA THR A 252 -18.35 -28.98 7.58
C THR A 252 -18.08 -27.70 6.79
N ILE A 253 -18.06 -27.82 5.47
CA ILE A 253 -18.05 -26.69 4.53
C ILE A 253 -19.50 -26.29 4.29
N THR A 254 -19.87 -25.05 4.65
CA THR A 254 -21.23 -24.51 4.52
C THR A 254 -21.39 -23.60 3.30
N GLN A 255 -20.29 -23.18 2.68
CA GLN A 255 -20.29 -22.33 1.50
C GLN A 255 -19.09 -22.69 0.60
N ASP A 256 -19.33 -22.90 -0.70
CA ASP A 256 -18.24 -23.08 -1.64
C ASP A 256 -17.61 -21.74 -2.02
N LEU A 257 -16.32 -21.61 -1.73
CA LEU A 257 -15.47 -20.48 -2.10
C LEU A 257 -14.33 -20.89 -3.06
N SER A 258 -14.55 -21.95 -3.86
CA SER A 258 -13.60 -22.43 -4.87
C SER A 258 -13.19 -21.35 -5.88
N ALA A 259 -14.11 -20.49 -6.29
CA ALA A 259 -13.82 -19.36 -7.16
C ALA A 259 -12.83 -18.38 -6.52
N GLN A 260 -12.95 -18.14 -5.22
CA GLN A 260 -12.04 -17.29 -4.46
C GLN A 260 -10.68 -17.95 -4.26
N ARG A 261 -10.62 -19.28 -4.07
CA ARG A 261 -9.35 -20.02 -4.04
C ARG A 261 -8.57 -19.91 -5.34
N ASN A 262 -9.25 -19.85 -6.48
CA ASN A 262 -8.61 -19.72 -7.80
C ASN A 262 -7.82 -18.40 -7.96
N VAL A 263 -7.99 -17.41 -7.08
CA VAL A 263 -7.17 -16.18 -7.06
C VAL A 263 -5.67 -16.49 -7.01
N ARG A 264 -5.30 -17.60 -6.37
CA ARG A 264 -3.92 -18.10 -6.31
C ARG A 264 -3.33 -18.31 -7.70
N THR A 265 -4.08 -18.94 -8.60
CA THR A 265 -3.62 -19.21 -9.96
C THR A 265 -3.84 -18.03 -10.89
N THR A 266 -4.94 -17.29 -10.74
CA THR A 266 -5.27 -16.17 -11.65
C THR A 266 -4.50 -14.89 -11.35
N HIS A 267 -4.12 -14.69 -10.08
CA HIS A 267 -3.33 -13.54 -9.62
C HIS A 267 -2.01 -13.95 -8.97
N GLY A 268 -1.57 -15.20 -9.07
CA GLY A 268 -0.28 -15.68 -8.53
C GLY A 268 -0.15 -15.45 -7.02
N ALA A 269 -1.23 -15.56 -6.26
CA ALA A 269 -1.19 -15.31 -4.83
C ALA A 269 -0.68 -16.53 -4.06
N ASP A 270 0.42 -16.37 -3.34
CA ASP A 270 1.00 -17.35 -2.43
C ASP A 270 0.11 -17.62 -1.23
N LEU A 271 -0.56 -16.58 -0.71
CA LEU A 271 -1.48 -16.67 0.42
C LEU A 271 -2.82 -16.01 0.09
N VAL A 272 -3.89 -16.51 0.72
CA VAL A 272 -5.24 -15.94 0.57
C VAL A 272 -5.83 -15.68 1.95
N ALA A 273 -6.12 -14.41 2.23
CA ALA A 273 -6.71 -13.98 3.50
C ALA A 273 -8.14 -13.47 3.30
N VAL A 274 -8.99 -13.68 4.29
CA VAL A 274 -10.32 -13.06 4.39
C VAL A 274 -10.35 -12.12 5.58
N VAL A 275 -10.75 -10.86 5.38
CA VAL A 275 -10.90 -9.88 6.45
C VAL A 275 -12.37 -9.59 6.71
N GLN A 276 -12.79 -9.78 7.95
CA GLN A 276 -14.15 -9.55 8.45
C GLN A 276 -14.15 -8.35 9.39
N LEU A 277 -15.28 -7.65 9.52
CA LEU A 277 -15.44 -6.78 10.69
C LEU A 277 -15.64 -7.68 11.92
N THR A 278 -14.98 -7.39 13.05
CA THR A 278 -15.11 -8.19 14.27
C THR A 278 -16.55 -8.13 14.80
N GLN A 279 -17.16 -9.29 15.00
CA GLN A 279 -18.56 -9.41 15.45
C GLN A 279 -18.71 -10.39 16.63
N GLY A 280 -19.86 -10.35 17.31
CA GLY A 280 -20.10 -11.12 18.53
C GLY A 280 -19.99 -12.64 18.35
N GLY A 281 -20.37 -13.17 17.18
CA GLY A 281 -20.28 -14.61 16.89
C GLY A 281 -18.90 -15.13 16.51
N HIS A 282 -17.89 -14.26 16.42
CA HIS A 282 -16.50 -14.67 16.14
C HIS A 282 -15.82 -15.23 17.39
N GLY A 283 -15.08 -16.33 17.27
CA GLY A 283 -14.37 -16.96 18.39
C GLY A 283 -13.15 -16.18 18.89
N GLY A 284 -12.56 -15.32 18.05
CA GLY A 284 -11.35 -14.56 18.38
C GLY A 284 -11.15 -13.37 17.44
N CYS A 285 -9.90 -12.97 17.27
CA CYS A 285 -9.49 -11.95 16.31
C CYS A 285 -9.00 -12.52 14.99
N GLY A 286 -8.71 -13.80 14.92
CA GLY A 286 -8.41 -14.46 13.66
C GLY A 286 -8.34 -15.97 13.82
N ILE A 287 -8.04 -16.61 12.71
CA ILE A 287 -7.71 -18.03 12.62
C ILE A 287 -7.03 -18.30 11.29
N ALA A 288 -5.98 -19.12 11.29
CA ALA A 288 -5.20 -19.44 10.12
C ALA A 288 -4.65 -20.87 10.13
N ASN A 289 -4.35 -21.39 8.95
CA ASN A 289 -3.62 -22.65 8.82
C ASN A 289 -2.13 -22.43 9.11
N ILE A 290 -1.54 -23.28 9.96
CA ILE A 290 -0.09 -23.34 10.17
C ILE A 290 0.54 -24.23 9.10
N LEU A 291 1.43 -23.66 8.28
CA LEU A 291 2.15 -24.41 7.24
C LEU A 291 3.42 -25.05 7.78
N GLY A 292 3.78 -26.23 7.27
CA GLY A 292 5.00 -26.95 7.68
C GLY A 292 4.92 -27.63 9.05
N ALA A 293 3.77 -27.58 9.73
CA ALA A 293 3.55 -28.13 11.08
C ALA A 293 2.85 -29.51 11.11
N PRO A 294 2.96 -30.28 12.21
CA PRO A 294 3.97 -30.19 13.26
C PRO A 294 5.14 -31.12 12.96
N SER A 295 6.38 -30.62 12.97
CA SER A 295 7.52 -31.50 13.21
C SER A 295 8.76 -30.75 13.66
N THR A 296 9.64 -31.45 14.37
CA THR A 296 10.97 -30.99 14.79
C THR A 296 11.85 -30.56 13.60
N ASN A 297 11.46 -30.93 12.38
CA ASN A 297 12.15 -30.62 11.13
C ASN A 297 11.16 -30.54 9.94
N GLY A 298 10.10 -29.74 10.07
CA GLY A 298 9.09 -29.57 9.02
C GLY A 298 9.62 -28.81 7.80
N ASP A 299 8.93 -28.86 6.68
CA ASP A 299 9.32 -28.10 5.51
C ASP A 299 8.11 -27.41 4.90
N ILE A 300 8.34 -26.25 4.31
CA ILE A 300 7.36 -25.57 3.48
C ILE A 300 7.77 -25.80 2.04
N ASN A 301 6.89 -26.43 1.27
CA ASN A 301 7.13 -26.77 -0.13
C ASN A 301 5.82 -26.67 -0.92
N ALA A 302 5.85 -26.93 -2.23
CA ALA A 302 4.69 -26.76 -3.10
C ALA A 302 3.44 -27.57 -2.69
N SER A 303 3.56 -28.66 -1.91
CA SER A 303 2.41 -29.41 -1.38
C SER A 303 1.57 -28.61 -0.37
N TRP A 304 2.16 -27.59 0.25
CA TRP A 304 1.50 -26.70 1.19
C TRP A 304 0.79 -25.53 0.52
N ALA A 305 1.05 -25.26 -0.76
CA ALA A 305 0.46 -24.14 -1.50
C ALA A 305 -1.08 -24.10 -1.44
N PRO A 306 -1.81 -25.24 -1.54
CA PRO A 306 -3.27 -25.25 -1.40
C PRO A 306 -3.78 -25.02 0.03
N GLN A 307 -2.92 -24.74 1.01
CA GLN A 307 -3.29 -24.66 2.42
C GLN A 307 -3.10 -23.27 3.04
N GLY A 308 -2.42 -22.32 2.37
CA GLY A 308 -2.05 -21.00 2.93
C GLY A 308 -3.22 -20.01 3.08
N TYR A 309 -4.17 -20.31 3.96
CA TYR A 309 -5.37 -19.51 4.19
C TYR A 309 -5.44 -18.94 5.61
N SER A 310 -5.99 -17.75 5.71
CA SER A 310 -6.21 -17.04 6.98
C SER A 310 -7.53 -16.27 6.97
N VAL A 311 -8.08 -16.06 8.16
CA VAL A 311 -9.24 -15.19 8.40
C VAL A 311 -8.89 -14.24 9.53
N THR A 312 -9.06 -12.94 9.30
CA THR A 312 -8.74 -11.89 10.26
C THR A 312 -10.00 -11.08 10.58
N GLY A 313 -10.22 -10.81 11.86
CA GLY A 313 -11.15 -9.84 12.37
C GLY A 313 -10.48 -8.48 12.43
N ASP A 314 -11.11 -7.50 11.77
CA ASP A 314 -10.74 -6.11 11.79
C ASP A 314 -11.66 -5.32 12.72
N TRP A 315 -11.24 -4.10 13.07
CA TRP A 315 -11.97 -3.12 13.87
C TRP A 315 -11.89 -3.26 15.40
N TYR A 316 -12.13 -2.11 16.00
CA TYR A 316 -11.95 -1.78 17.38
C TYR A 316 -13.32 -1.53 18.03
N GLN A 317 -13.62 -2.28 19.10
CA GLN A 317 -14.81 -2.18 19.93
C GLN A 317 -16.08 -2.83 19.34
N THR A 318 -16.51 -3.94 19.97
CA THR A 318 -17.90 -4.39 19.90
C THR A 318 -18.68 -3.67 20.99
N GLY A 319 -19.84 -3.09 20.67
CA GLY A 319 -20.67 -2.42 21.68
C GLY A 319 -20.97 -3.36 22.86
N GLY A 320 -20.92 -2.84 24.10
CA GLY A 320 -21.30 -3.60 25.31
C GLY A 320 -20.16 -4.22 26.14
N GLY A 321 -18.93 -3.70 26.06
CA GLY A 321 -17.80 -4.13 26.89
C GLY A 321 -16.92 -5.23 26.29
N GLY A 322 -17.02 -5.46 24.98
CA GLY A 322 -16.20 -6.46 24.28
C GLY A 322 -14.84 -5.92 23.83
N GLY A 323 -13.86 -6.82 23.77
CA GLY A 323 -12.48 -6.50 23.40
C GLY A 323 -12.29 -6.05 21.95
N PHE A 324 -11.03 -5.85 21.55
CA PHE A 324 -10.64 -5.37 20.22
C PHE A 324 -9.66 -6.31 19.50
N CYS A 325 -9.53 -6.11 18.18
CA CYS A 325 -8.51 -6.72 17.32
C CYS A 325 -7.51 -5.66 16.86
N SER A 326 -6.22 -5.94 17.04
CA SER A 326 -5.14 -4.99 16.75
C SER A 326 -4.81 -4.97 15.26
N ASP A 327 -4.19 -3.89 14.77
CA ASP A 327 -3.68 -3.81 13.39
C ASP A 327 -2.63 -4.90 13.08
N ILE A 328 -1.99 -5.47 14.11
CA ILE A 328 -1.03 -6.56 13.97
C ILE A 328 -1.68 -7.95 13.88
N THR A 329 -2.99 -8.08 14.12
CA THR A 329 -3.70 -9.37 13.99
C THR A 329 -3.57 -9.92 12.58
N PHE A 330 -3.68 -9.08 11.55
CA PHE A 330 -3.45 -9.55 10.17
C PHE A 330 -2.03 -10.13 9.99
N ALA A 331 -1.02 -9.52 10.61
CA ALA A 331 0.35 -10.04 10.57
C ALA A 331 0.50 -11.35 11.36
N HIS A 332 -0.24 -11.51 12.46
CA HIS A 332 -0.31 -12.76 13.24
C HIS A 332 -0.82 -13.92 12.38
N GLU A 333 -1.97 -13.74 11.73
CA GLU A 333 -2.57 -14.80 10.90
C GLU A 333 -1.70 -15.16 9.69
N ILE A 334 -1.04 -14.17 9.09
CA ILE A 334 -0.06 -14.44 8.03
C ILE A 334 1.17 -15.14 8.61
N GLY A 335 1.59 -14.84 9.84
CA GLY A 335 2.66 -15.56 10.54
C GLY A 335 2.37 -17.06 10.66
N HIS A 336 1.14 -17.46 10.98
CA HIS A 336 0.73 -18.87 10.92
C HIS A 336 0.88 -19.46 9.51
N ASN A 337 0.43 -18.73 8.48
CA ASN A 337 0.65 -19.16 7.09
C ASN A 337 2.14 -19.23 6.69
N LEU A 338 3.03 -18.54 7.41
CA LEU A 338 4.48 -18.65 7.28
C LEU A 338 5.08 -19.77 8.15
N GLY A 339 4.26 -20.57 8.83
CA GLY A 339 4.68 -21.70 9.66
C GLY A 339 5.10 -21.33 11.08
N MET A 340 4.74 -20.14 11.55
CA MET A 340 5.03 -19.69 12.91
C MET A 340 3.91 -20.12 13.86
N ALA A 341 4.29 -20.55 15.05
CA ALA A 341 3.37 -20.88 16.13
C ALA A 341 3.34 -19.77 17.18
N HIS A 342 2.43 -19.91 18.15
CA HIS A 342 2.44 -19.04 19.31
C HIS A 342 3.70 -19.20 20.15
N ASN A 343 3.84 -18.38 21.18
CA ASN A 343 4.83 -18.62 22.21
C ASN A 343 4.60 -20.00 22.86
N VAL A 344 5.69 -20.65 23.27
CA VAL A 344 5.68 -22.07 23.67
C VAL A 344 4.80 -22.32 24.90
N GLU A 345 4.65 -21.34 25.78
CA GLU A 345 3.79 -21.41 26.95
C GLU A 345 2.31 -21.62 26.60
N ASP A 346 1.89 -21.19 25.40
CA ASP A 346 0.51 -21.29 24.94
C ASP A 346 0.30 -22.40 23.90
N SER A 347 1.26 -22.64 22.99
CA SER A 347 1.12 -23.65 21.93
C SER A 347 1.88 -24.96 22.16
N GLY A 348 2.74 -25.03 23.17
CA GLY A 348 3.67 -26.15 23.37
C GLY A 348 4.81 -26.21 22.35
N VAL A 349 5.78 -27.10 22.61
CA VAL A 349 6.99 -27.25 21.78
C VAL A 349 6.69 -27.99 20.48
N GLY A 350 7.21 -27.48 19.36
CA GLY A 350 7.17 -28.18 18.07
C GLY A 350 5.90 -27.96 17.25
N THR A 351 5.12 -26.92 17.61
CA THR A 351 3.90 -26.54 16.89
C THR A 351 4.19 -25.77 15.59
N GLY A 352 5.27 -24.98 15.54
CA GLY A 352 5.71 -24.31 14.31
C GLY A 352 6.50 -25.24 13.37
N VAL A 353 6.86 -24.71 12.19
CA VAL A 353 7.67 -25.42 11.17
C VAL A 353 9.05 -25.88 11.69
N ARG A 354 9.55 -25.18 12.71
CA ARG A 354 10.76 -25.51 13.46
C ARG A 354 10.44 -25.39 14.94
N THR A 355 11.21 -26.08 15.80
CA THR A 355 11.03 -26.02 17.26
C THR A 355 11.23 -24.62 17.85
N PHE A 356 11.87 -23.71 17.12
CA PHE A 356 12.12 -22.32 17.49
C PHE A 356 11.20 -21.31 16.77
N ALA A 357 10.32 -21.76 15.88
CA ALA A 357 9.41 -20.90 15.12
C ALA A 357 8.19 -20.50 15.99
N ASN A 358 8.47 -19.85 17.13
CA ASN A 358 7.49 -19.49 18.14
C ASN A 358 7.51 -17.98 18.40
N GLY A 359 6.35 -17.44 18.81
CA GLY A 359 6.29 -16.12 19.44
C GLY A 359 7.13 -16.03 20.71
N HIS A 360 7.47 -14.81 21.11
CA HIS A 360 8.11 -14.49 22.38
C HIS A 360 7.23 -13.55 23.22
N ARG A 361 7.08 -13.91 24.50
CA ARG A 361 6.48 -13.09 25.54
C ARG A 361 7.50 -12.84 26.64
N GLN A 362 7.53 -11.61 27.14
CA GLN A 362 8.03 -11.30 28.47
C GLN A 362 6.81 -10.97 29.36
N ASP A 363 6.53 -11.84 30.32
CA ASP A 363 5.35 -11.72 31.20
C ASP A 363 5.26 -10.32 31.82
N CYS A 364 4.07 -9.70 31.72
CA CYS A 364 3.78 -8.37 32.22
C CYS A 364 4.68 -7.23 31.70
N ASP A 365 5.32 -7.40 30.53
CA ASP A 365 6.10 -6.36 29.86
C ASP A 365 5.71 -6.25 28.39
N PHE A 366 5.89 -7.31 27.59
CA PHE A 366 5.57 -7.28 26.17
C PHE A 366 5.30 -8.65 25.54
N ILE A 367 4.64 -8.60 24.38
CA ILE A 367 4.46 -9.74 23.49
C ILE A 367 4.89 -9.35 22.07
N THR A 368 5.56 -10.27 21.38
CA THR A 368 5.80 -10.19 19.92
C THR A 368 4.55 -10.62 19.15
N ILE A 369 4.54 -10.43 17.83
CA ILE A 369 3.35 -10.61 16.97
C ILE A 369 2.68 -11.97 17.18
N MET A 370 3.46 -13.05 17.28
CA MET A 370 2.90 -14.40 17.42
C MET A 370 2.61 -14.80 18.87
N ALA A 371 2.84 -13.95 19.86
CA ALA A 371 2.66 -14.34 21.27
C ALA A 371 1.32 -13.87 21.84
N TYR A 372 0.81 -14.59 22.84
CA TYR A 372 -0.37 -14.19 23.60
C TYR A 372 -0.02 -13.54 24.93
N PRO A 373 -0.85 -12.61 25.44
CA PRO A 373 -0.68 -12.02 26.76
C PRO A 373 -0.65 -13.08 27.89
N THR A 374 0.04 -12.82 28.99
CA THR A 374 0.03 -13.75 30.14
C THR A 374 -1.41 -13.90 30.67
N GLY A 375 -1.83 -15.14 30.96
CA GLY A 375 -3.19 -15.46 31.40
C GLY A 375 -3.65 -14.62 32.60
N ALA A 376 -4.95 -14.28 32.64
CA ALA A 376 -5.52 -13.33 33.61
C ALA A 376 -5.37 -13.69 35.10
N GLY A 377 -5.01 -14.95 35.43
CA GLY A 377 -4.72 -15.41 36.80
C GLY A 377 -3.24 -15.38 37.20
N ALA A 378 -2.34 -14.99 36.29
CA ALA A 378 -0.91 -14.94 36.57
C ALA A 378 -0.53 -13.70 37.39
N THR A 379 0.52 -13.83 38.21
CA THR A 379 1.09 -12.73 38.99
C THR A 379 2.38 -12.28 38.32
N CYS A 380 2.52 -10.98 38.09
CA CYS A 380 3.74 -10.42 37.50
C CYS A 380 4.93 -10.62 38.45
N PRO A 381 6.18 -10.61 37.92
CA PRO A 381 7.37 -10.54 38.75
C PRO A 381 7.26 -9.42 39.79
N GLY A 382 7.42 -9.76 41.07
CA GLY A 382 7.24 -8.82 42.19
C GLY A 382 5.83 -8.77 42.81
N GLY A 383 4.88 -9.58 42.35
CA GLY A 383 3.59 -9.78 42.99
C GLY A 383 2.48 -8.82 42.55
N ALA A 384 2.71 -7.99 41.52
CA ALA A 384 1.68 -7.13 40.97
C ALA A 384 0.63 -7.93 40.16
N PRO A 385 -0.66 -7.56 40.21
CA PRO A 385 -1.67 -8.17 39.36
C PRO A 385 -1.45 -7.78 37.89
N ARG A 386 -1.64 -8.72 36.98
CA ARG A 386 -1.62 -8.47 35.53
C ARG A 386 -2.79 -7.57 35.13
N THR A 387 -2.55 -6.59 34.26
CA THR A 387 -3.59 -5.71 33.70
C THR A 387 -3.56 -5.79 32.17
N ALA A 388 -4.61 -5.41 31.45
CA ALA A 388 -4.54 -5.37 29.99
C ALA A 388 -3.47 -4.36 29.48
N ALA A 389 -3.17 -3.35 30.32
CA ALA A 389 -2.29 -2.23 30.01
C ALA A 389 -0.79 -2.51 30.24
N ASN A 390 -0.42 -3.56 30.98
CA ASN A 390 0.99 -3.77 31.35
C ASN A 390 1.78 -4.67 30.38
N GLU A 391 1.16 -5.19 29.32
CA GLU A 391 1.86 -5.97 28.27
C GLU A 391 1.74 -5.30 26.91
N MET A 392 2.82 -4.64 26.49
CA MET A 392 2.87 -3.92 25.22
C MET A 392 2.98 -4.87 24.02
N GLU A 393 2.33 -4.52 22.91
CA GLU A 393 2.56 -5.19 21.63
C GLU A 393 3.83 -4.66 20.98
N ALA A 394 4.86 -5.49 20.92
CA ALA A 394 6.01 -5.28 20.06
C ALA A 394 5.64 -5.74 18.64
N PRO A 395 5.61 -4.84 17.63
CA PRO A 395 5.21 -5.17 16.26
C PRO A 395 6.33 -5.90 15.49
N HIS A 396 6.94 -6.90 16.14
CA HIS A 396 8.02 -7.70 15.62
C HIS A 396 7.65 -9.18 15.66
N PHE A 397 8.03 -9.92 14.63
CA PHE A 397 8.21 -11.36 14.75
C PHE A 397 9.44 -11.63 15.64
N SER A 398 9.41 -12.72 16.41
CA SER A 398 10.46 -12.98 17.37
C SER A 398 11.84 -13.12 16.71
N ASN A 399 12.84 -12.45 17.29
CA ASN A 399 14.22 -12.50 16.83
C ASN A 399 15.15 -12.18 18.02
N PRO A 400 15.97 -13.15 18.47
CA PRO A 400 16.87 -12.96 19.61
C PRO A 400 18.05 -12.02 19.31
N SER A 401 18.31 -11.69 18.04
CA SER A 401 19.43 -10.85 17.60
C SER A 401 19.11 -9.35 17.60
N ILE A 402 17.84 -8.97 17.77
CA ILE A 402 17.42 -7.56 17.82
C ILE A 402 16.97 -7.20 19.24
N THR A 403 17.37 -6.02 19.71
CA THR A 403 17.05 -5.48 21.05
C THR A 403 15.99 -4.38 20.99
N LEU A 404 15.03 -4.57 20.08
CA LEU A 404 14.02 -3.58 19.70
C LEU A 404 12.70 -3.78 20.45
N CYS A 405 12.66 -4.69 21.42
CA CYS A 405 11.52 -4.85 22.30
C CYS A 405 11.63 -3.89 23.50
N PRO A 406 10.54 -3.68 24.26
CA PRO A 406 10.55 -2.78 25.41
C PRO A 406 11.74 -3.01 26.35
N ASN A 407 12.21 -1.93 26.98
CA ASN A 407 13.37 -1.96 27.90
C ASN A 407 14.70 -2.43 27.28
N ASN A 408 14.88 -2.30 25.96
CA ASN A 408 16.04 -2.79 25.20
C ASN A 408 16.22 -4.32 25.31
N GLN A 409 15.14 -5.06 25.58
CA GLN A 409 15.17 -6.50 25.66
C GLN A 409 15.26 -7.12 24.26
N ALA A 410 15.83 -8.31 24.18
CA ALA A 410 15.81 -9.09 22.95
C ALA A 410 14.37 -9.41 22.55
N CYS A 411 14.05 -9.38 21.26
CA CYS A 411 12.72 -9.75 20.78
C CYS A 411 12.53 -11.26 20.62
N GLY A 412 13.33 -12.08 21.28
CA GLY A 412 13.28 -13.53 21.14
C GLY A 412 14.26 -14.22 22.05
N ILE A 413 14.21 -15.54 22.03
CA ILE A 413 15.08 -16.40 22.84
C ILE A 413 15.87 -17.27 21.86
N ALA A 414 17.20 -17.15 21.90
CA ALA A 414 18.06 -17.93 21.04
C ALA A 414 17.88 -19.42 21.31
N ALA A 415 17.76 -20.23 20.26
CA ALA A 415 17.71 -21.67 20.40
C ALA A 415 19.03 -22.19 20.98
N PRO A 416 19.07 -22.79 22.20
CA PRO A 416 20.22 -23.57 22.59
C PRO A 416 20.25 -24.84 21.73
N GLY A 417 21.43 -25.45 21.57
CA GLY A 417 21.55 -26.75 20.91
C GLY A 417 20.75 -27.89 21.57
N GLU A 418 20.14 -27.66 22.74
CA GLU A 418 19.19 -28.56 23.41
C GLU A 418 18.01 -27.76 24.01
N VAL A 419 16.78 -28.25 23.79
CA VAL A 419 15.52 -27.68 24.32
C VAL A 419 15.48 -27.82 25.85
N SER A 420 15.24 -26.74 26.57
CA SER A 420 15.11 -26.77 28.03
C SER A 420 13.70 -27.19 28.44
N VAL A 421 13.57 -27.97 29.52
CA VAL A 421 12.27 -28.40 30.06
C VAL A 421 11.63 -27.31 30.95
N VAL A 422 12.16 -26.08 30.89
CA VAL A 422 11.71 -24.93 31.69
C VAL A 422 11.09 -23.91 30.74
N MET A 423 9.76 -23.78 30.82
CA MET A 423 8.85 -22.98 29.98
C MET A 423 9.14 -21.46 29.91
N THR A 424 10.27 -20.97 30.43
CA THR A 424 10.64 -19.54 30.43
C THR A 424 11.88 -19.24 29.58
N ASN A 425 12.47 -20.26 28.95
CA ASN A 425 13.67 -20.16 28.12
C ASN A 425 13.51 -20.90 26.78
N ASP A 426 12.27 -21.08 26.33
CA ASP A 426 12.02 -21.84 25.11
C ASP A 426 12.39 -21.03 23.86
N PRO A 427 12.97 -21.67 22.83
CA PRO A 427 13.43 -20.96 21.65
C PRO A 427 12.31 -20.19 20.93
N ALA A 428 12.57 -18.92 20.62
CA ALA A 428 11.65 -18.04 19.92
C ALA A 428 12.43 -17.18 18.92
N ASP A 429 12.44 -17.63 17.65
CA ASP A 429 13.17 -17.04 16.54
C ASP A 429 12.41 -17.25 15.21
N ASN A 430 11.23 -16.62 15.13
CA ASN A 430 10.43 -16.58 13.91
C ASN A 430 11.19 -15.96 12.74
N ALA A 431 12.06 -14.98 12.99
CA ALA A 431 12.85 -14.36 11.94
C ALA A 431 13.82 -15.36 11.28
N ARG A 432 14.47 -16.22 12.07
CA ARG A 432 15.26 -17.32 11.51
C ARG A 432 14.39 -18.32 10.76
N ALA A 433 13.24 -18.70 11.30
CA ALA A 433 12.31 -19.59 10.59
C ALA A 433 11.89 -19.01 9.22
N ALA A 434 11.70 -17.70 9.13
CA ALA A 434 11.42 -17.01 7.89
C ALA A 434 12.56 -17.08 6.87
N ARG A 435 13.82 -16.97 7.34
CA ARG A 435 15.02 -17.06 6.49
C ARG A 435 15.35 -18.49 6.05
N GLU A 436 14.96 -19.48 6.84
CA GLU A 436 15.24 -20.89 6.56
C GLU A 436 14.12 -21.55 5.75
N GLU A 437 12.86 -21.42 6.19
CA GLU A 437 11.71 -22.20 5.69
C GLU A 437 10.60 -21.32 5.09
N SER A 438 10.16 -20.26 5.78
CA SER A 438 8.97 -19.51 5.35
C SER A 438 9.16 -18.78 4.02
N LYS A 439 10.40 -18.49 3.62
CA LYS A 439 10.72 -17.97 2.29
C LYS A 439 10.16 -18.84 1.16
N ASP A 440 9.99 -20.15 1.38
CA ASP A 440 9.51 -21.05 0.33
C ASP A 440 8.02 -20.85 0.03
N VAL A 441 7.29 -20.13 0.90
CA VAL A 441 5.94 -19.64 0.60
C VAL A 441 5.95 -18.74 -0.64
N THR A 442 7.01 -17.95 -0.88
CA THR A 442 7.10 -17.06 -2.06
C THR A 442 7.28 -17.83 -3.38
N LEU A 443 7.40 -19.16 -3.31
CA LEU A 443 7.56 -20.05 -4.45
C LEU A 443 6.28 -20.84 -4.75
N PHE A 444 5.22 -20.67 -3.96
CA PHE A 444 3.96 -21.39 -4.15
C PHE A 444 3.33 -21.12 -5.50
N TYR A 445 3.35 -19.85 -5.95
CA TYR A 445 2.84 -19.49 -7.26
C TYR A 445 3.82 -18.58 -8.00
N ALA A 446 4.05 -18.89 -9.27
CA ALA A 446 4.76 -17.98 -10.16
C ALA A 446 3.95 -16.69 -10.33
N GLU A 447 4.65 -15.58 -10.58
CA GLU A 447 4.01 -14.31 -10.87
C GLU A 447 3.06 -14.45 -12.07
N ALA A 448 1.78 -14.16 -11.83
CA ALA A 448 0.77 -14.24 -12.87
C ALA A 448 0.93 -13.10 -13.89
N PRO A 449 0.63 -13.36 -15.19
CA PRO A 449 0.65 -12.31 -16.21
C PRO A 449 -0.25 -11.14 -15.81
N ARG A 450 0.21 -9.93 -16.13
CA ARG A 450 -0.50 -8.68 -15.83
C ARG A 450 -0.91 -7.94 -17.07
N VAL A 451 -2.02 -7.23 -16.96
CA VAL A 451 -2.30 -6.13 -17.89
C VAL A 451 -1.49 -4.90 -17.50
N VAL A 452 -1.27 -4.02 -18.47
CA VAL A 452 -0.72 -2.68 -18.23
C VAL A 452 -1.72 -1.65 -18.67
N SER A 453 -1.68 -0.47 -18.05
CA SER A 453 -2.65 0.58 -18.30
C SER A 453 -2.01 1.96 -18.34
N ALA A 454 -2.69 2.89 -18.99
CA ALA A 454 -2.36 4.31 -19.00
C ALA A 454 -3.64 5.13 -19.01
N VAL A 455 -3.62 6.30 -18.38
CA VAL A 455 -4.73 7.26 -18.28
C VAL A 455 -4.31 8.56 -18.96
N LEU A 456 -5.22 9.19 -19.70
CA LEU A 456 -5.02 10.53 -20.24
C LEU A 456 -6.38 11.27 -20.41
N PRO A 457 -6.50 12.55 -20.03
CA PRO A 457 -5.51 13.33 -19.28
C PRO A 457 -5.29 12.73 -17.88
N ILE A 458 -4.07 12.89 -17.33
CA ILE A 458 -3.73 12.41 -15.97
C ILE A 458 -4.16 13.38 -14.87
N THR A 459 -4.83 14.47 -15.22
CA THR A 459 -5.36 15.45 -14.27
C THR A 459 -6.72 15.93 -14.74
N ARG A 460 -7.64 16.09 -13.78
CA ARG A 460 -8.94 16.75 -13.98
C ARG A 460 -9.26 17.59 -12.75
N SER A 461 -9.75 18.80 -12.97
CA SER A 461 -10.16 19.74 -11.92
C SER A 461 -11.59 20.20 -12.16
N VAL A 462 -12.53 19.89 -11.27
CA VAL A 462 -13.95 20.21 -11.51
C VAL A 462 -14.61 20.82 -10.27
N GLN A 463 -15.80 21.38 -10.45
CA GLN A 463 -16.65 21.72 -9.32
C GLN A 463 -17.24 20.45 -8.70
N ASN A 464 -17.48 20.45 -7.38
CA ASN A 464 -18.10 19.31 -6.69
C ASN A 464 -19.39 18.83 -7.36
N GLY A 465 -19.59 17.50 -7.38
CA GLY A 465 -20.74 16.88 -8.03
C GLY A 465 -20.71 16.89 -9.57
N THR A 466 -19.70 17.52 -10.18
CA THR A 466 -19.50 17.47 -11.64
C THR A 466 -18.69 16.24 -12.01
N ALA A 467 -19.17 15.47 -12.99
CA ALA A 467 -18.43 14.34 -13.51
C ALA A 467 -17.22 14.82 -14.34
N ALA A 468 -16.02 14.38 -13.95
CA ALA A 468 -14.82 14.49 -14.76
C ALA A 468 -14.62 13.21 -15.59
N THR A 469 -14.32 13.37 -16.87
CA THR A 469 -14.06 12.25 -17.79
C THR A 469 -12.59 12.17 -18.19
N ALA A 470 -12.06 10.97 -18.31
CA ALA A 470 -10.76 10.75 -18.92
C ALA A 470 -10.77 9.43 -19.67
N PHE A 471 -9.73 9.20 -20.47
CA PHE A 471 -9.54 7.96 -21.19
C PHE A 471 -8.55 7.07 -20.45
N ALA A 472 -8.74 5.77 -20.55
CA ALA A 472 -7.75 4.79 -20.17
C ALA A 472 -7.54 3.81 -21.31
N THR A 473 -6.31 3.34 -21.47
CA THR A 473 -5.98 2.23 -22.37
C THR A 473 -5.55 1.06 -21.52
N VAL A 474 -6.16 -0.11 -21.73
CA VAL A 474 -5.74 -1.37 -21.13
C VAL A 474 -5.09 -2.22 -22.22
N ILE A 475 -3.90 -2.73 -21.94
CA ILE A 475 -3.11 -3.54 -22.86
C ILE A 475 -2.89 -4.90 -22.22
N ASN A 476 -3.20 -5.96 -22.94
CA ASN A 476 -2.73 -7.31 -22.62
C ASN A 476 -1.41 -7.54 -23.38
N PRO A 477 -0.24 -7.52 -22.72
CA PRO A 477 1.04 -7.63 -23.42
C PRO A 477 1.13 -8.91 -24.25
N ALA A 478 1.82 -8.86 -25.40
CA ALA A 478 2.01 -10.05 -26.24
C ALA A 478 2.76 -11.17 -25.50
N SER A 479 3.66 -10.80 -24.57
CA SER A 479 4.39 -11.73 -23.70
C SER A 479 3.49 -12.53 -22.75
N SER A 480 2.23 -12.13 -22.53
CA SER A 480 1.27 -12.90 -21.73
C SER A 480 0.87 -14.23 -22.39
N GLY A 481 1.04 -14.37 -23.70
CA GLY A 481 0.83 -15.61 -24.46
C GLY A 481 -0.63 -16.07 -24.63
N ASN A 482 -1.60 -15.50 -23.91
CA ASN A 482 -3.02 -15.88 -24.02
C ASN A 482 -3.98 -14.70 -23.78
N THR A 483 -5.28 -14.94 -23.96
CA THR A 483 -6.34 -13.92 -23.81
C THR A 483 -6.55 -13.53 -22.34
N ALA A 484 -6.57 -12.23 -22.07
CA ALA A 484 -7.03 -11.68 -20.81
C ALA A 484 -8.56 -11.57 -20.87
N THR A 485 -9.27 -12.15 -19.91
CA THR A 485 -10.74 -12.25 -19.94
C THR A 485 -11.39 -11.36 -18.92
N GLY A 486 -12.59 -10.87 -19.22
CA GLY A 486 -13.38 -10.08 -18.27
C GLY A 486 -12.68 -8.80 -17.82
N CYS A 487 -11.97 -8.13 -18.72
CA CYS A 487 -11.22 -6.92 -18.42
C CYS A 487 -12.11 -5.67 -18.34
N GLY A 488 -11.84 -4.80 -17.39
CA GLY A 488 -12.58 -3.55 -17.18
C GLY A 488 -11.77 -2.55 -16.35
N LEU A 489 -12.43 -1.47 -15.93
CA LEU A 489 -11.86 -0.48 -15.02
C LEU A 489 -12.64 -0.43 -13.72
N ARG A 490 -11.95 -0.20 -12.60
CA ARG A 490 -12.61 0.11 -11.34
C ARG A 490 -11.83 1.20 -10.60
N LEU A 491 -12.56 1.93 -9.76
CA LEU A 491 -11.99 2.79 -8.74
C LEU A 491 -12.37 2.18 -7.39
N GLY A 492 -11.36 1.74 -6.63
CA GLY A 492 -11.56 1.07 -5.34
C GLY A 492 -12.49 1.86 -4.43
N GLY A 493 -13.61 1.25 -4.04
CA GLY A 493 -14.59 1.84 -3.15
C GLY A 493 -15.68 2.70 -3.81
N ALA A 494 -15.54 3.10 -5.08
CA ALA A 494 -16.52 3.99 -5.70
C ALA A 494 -17.88 3.30 -5.95
N THR A 495 -18.98 4.03 -5.71
CA THR A 495 -20.32 3.61 -6.12
C THR A 495 -20.52 3.75 -7.64
N PRO A 496 -21.54 3.09 -8.24
CA PRO A 496 -21.89 3.30 -9.65
C PRO A 496 -22.24 4.75 -10.02
N ALA A 497 -22.58 5.59 -9.03
CA ALA A 497 -22.82 7.03 -9.24
C ALA A 497 -21.52 7.85 -9.28
N GLN A 498 -20.47 7.37 -8.60
CA GLN A 498 -19.17 8.05 -8.51
C GLN A 498 -18.19 7.58 -9.58
N PHE A 499 -18.32 6.35 -10.06
CA PHE A 499 -17.45 5.80 -11.09
C PHE A 499 -18.22 4.98 -12.13
N SER A 500 -17.94 5.23 -13.40
CA SER A 500 -18.43 4.44 -14.52
C SER A 500 -17.38 4.39 -15.61
N TYR A 501 -17.37 3.32 -16.41
CA TYR A 501 -16.53 3.20 -17.60
C TYR A 501 -17.30 2.66 -18.80
N GLN A 502 -16.79 2.88 -20.00
CA GLN A 502 -17.32 2.32 -21.23
C GLN A 502 -16.20 2.18 -22.26
N THR A 503 -16.25 1.13 -23.07
CA THR A 503 -15.29 0.94 -24.17
C THR A 503 -15.40 2.06 -25.19
N THR A 504 -14.30 2.33 -25.89
CA THR A 504 -14.25 3.28 -27.01
C THR A 504 -13.61 2.65 -28.23
N ASP A 505 -13.90 3.19 -29.41
CA ASP A 505 -13.15 2.89 -30.63
C ASP A 505 -11.76 3.58 -30.55
N PRO A 506 -10.63 2.84 -30.64
CA PRO A 506 -9.30 3.44 -30.49
C PRO A 506 -8.90 4.43 -31.58
N GLY A 507 -9.55 4.40 -32.76
CA GLY A 507 -9.26 5.32 -33.86
C GLY A 507 -10.00 6.65 -33.77
N THR A 508 -11.15 6.66 -33.09
CA THR A 508 -12.06 7.82 -33.05
C THR A 508 -12.39 8.32 -31.65
N ASN A 509 -12.06 7.55 -30.60
CA ASN A 509 -12.49 7.74 -29.21
C ASN A 509 -14.01 7.75 -29.00
N ALA A 510 -14.81 7.36 -29.99
CA ALA A 510 -16.25 7.24 -29.86
C ALA A 510 -16.61 6.10 -28.91
N VAL A 511 -17.60 6.29 -28.03
CA VAL A 511 -18.07 5.23 -27.12
C VAL A 511 -18.66 4.05 -27.90
N THR A 512 -18.36 2.85 -27.43
CA THR A 512 -18.82 1.57 -27.98
C THR A 512 -19.34 0.69 -26.84
N GLY A 513 -20.09 -0.37 -27.18
CA GLY A 513 -20.60 -1.31 -26.18
C GLY A 513 -21.56 -0.66 -25.18
N THR A 514 -21.62 -1.22 -23.98
CA THR A 514 -22.46 -0.76 -22.86
C THR A 514 -21.60 -0.31 -21.70
N ALA A 515 -22.10 0.63 -20.89
CA ALA A 515 -21.39 1.07 -19.69
C ALA A 515 -21.19 -0.09 -18.70
N ASN A 516 -20.04 -0.12 -18.05
CA ASN A 516 -19.65 -1.07 -17.00
C ASN A 516 -19.71 -2.55 -17.42
N THR A 517 -19.52 -2.83 -18.72
CA THR A 517 -19.37 -4.20 -19.21
C THR A 517 -17.92 -4.52 -19.52
N THR A 518 -17.49 -5.70 -19.08
CA THR A 518 -16.13 -6.21 -19.31
C THR A 518 -15.92 -6.66 -20.75
N VAL A 519 -14.66 -6.73 -21.17
CA VAL A 519 -14.26 -7.25 -22.49
C VAL A 519 -13.08 -8.21 -22.40
N ASP A 520 -12.92 -9.06 -23.40
CA ASP A 520 -11.76 -9.94 -23.54
C ASP A 520 -10.71 -9.31 -24.47
N LEU A 521 -9.43 -9.43 -24.12
CA LEU A 521 -8.28 -8.90 -24.86
C LEU A 521 -7.33 -10.01 -25.26
N ALA A 522 -7.19 -10.28 -26.56
CA ALA A 522 -6.17 -11.20 -27.07
C ALA A 522 -4.75 -10.77 -26.65
N ALA A 523 -3.80 -11.70 -26.63
CA ALA A 523 -2.41 -11.36 -26.36
C ALA A 523 -1.89 -10.33 -27.37
N GLY A 524 -1.29 -9.24 -26.89
CA GLY A 524 -0.83 -8.12 -27.71
C GLY A 524 -1.91 -7.11 -28.08
N ALA A 525 -3.18 -7.34 -27.72
CA ALA A 525 -4.28 -6.42 -28.00
C ALA A 525 -4.40 -5.32 -26.94
N SER A 526 -5.06 -4.23 -27.32
CA SER A 526 -5.39 -3.11 -26.45
C SER A 526 -6.84 -2.68 -26.62
N GLN A 527 -7.48 -2.25 -25.53
CA GLN A 527 -8.79 -1.61 -25.54
C GLN A 527 -8.71 -0.23 -24.90
N THR A 528 -9.31 0.75 -25.55
CA THR A 528 -9.49 2.09 -24.97
C THR A 528 -10.85 2.19 -24.29
N PHE A 529 -10.91 2.97 -23.22
CA PHE A 529 -12.10 3.22 -22.43
C PHE A 529 -12.22 4.72 -22.18
N VAL A 530 -13.45 5.21 -22.09
CA VAL A 530 -13.75 6.44 -21.35
C VAL A 530 -14.24 6.04 -19.96
N PHE A 531 -13.83 6.79 -18.94
CA PHE A 531 -14.38 6.65 -17.60
C PHE A 531 -14.78 8.00 -17.04
N SER A 532 -15.70 8.00 -16.09
CA SER A 532 -16.12 9.17 -15.32
C SER A 532 -15.83 9.00 -13.85
N VAL A 533 -15.33 10.05 -13.21
CA VAL A 533 -15.22 10.19 -11.75
C VAL A 533 -16.06 11.39 -11.34
N THR A 534 -16.91 11.19 -10.35
CA THR A 534 -17.74 12.27 -9.78
C THR A 534 -17.47 12.30 -8.29
N SER A 535 -16.93 13.41 -7.78
CA SER A 535 -16.87 13.60 -6.33
C SER A 535 -18.28 13.69 -5.78
N ALA A 536 -18.48 13.23 -4.54
CA ALA A 536 -19.73 13.53 -3.85
C ALA A 536 -19.93 15.05 -3.83
N GLY A 537 -21.16 15.52 -4.10
CA GLY A 537 -21.48 16.95 -4.13
C GLY A 537 -21.45 17.56 -2.73
N ASP A 538 -22.62 17.68 -2.12
CA ASP A 538 -22.77 18.01 -0.71
C ASP A 538 -22.98 16.74 0.11
N PHE A 539 -22.47 16.70 1.34
CA PHE A 539 -22.80 15.66 2.33
C PHE A 539 -23.52 16.30 3.51
N ASN A 540 -24.59 15.67 3.98
CA ASN A 540 -25.23 16.03 5.23
C ASN A 540 -24.38 15.47 6.37
N ASP A 541 -23.80 16.34 7.19
CA ASP A 541 -23.14 15.86 8.41
C ASP A 541 -24.12 15.11 9.34
N ASN A 542 -23.59 14.52 10.41
CA ASN A 542 -24.40 13.80 11.40
C ASN A 542 -25.43 14.70 12.14
N THR A 543 -25.49 16.00 11.81
CA THR A 543 -26.48 16.98 12.30
C THR A 543 -27.50 17.39 11.24
N GLY A 544 -27.42 16.85 10.02
CA GLY A 544 -28.33 17.13 8.92
C GLY A 544 -27.99 18.40 8.13
N LEU A 545 -26.81 18.99 8.33
CA LEU A 545 -26.38 20.18 7.60
C LEU A 545 -25.66 19.79 6.31
N THR A 546 -26.19 20.25 5.19
CA THR A 546 -25.63 20.10 3.85
C THR A 546 -24.37 20.94 3.72
N ASN A 547 -23.22 20.29 3.59
CA ASN A 547 -21.93 20.94 3.45
C ASN A 547 -21.26 20.53 2.11
N PRO A 548 -20.57 21.42 1.38
CA PRO A 548 -19.87 21.06 0.14
C PRO A 548 -18.68 20.13 0.41
N SER A 549 -18.47 19.10 -0.40
CA SER A 549 -17.32 18.21 -0.30
C SER A 549 -15.99 19.00 -0.31
N ALA A 550 -15.12 18.72 0.65
CA ALA A 550 -13.75 19.24 0.68
C ALA A 550 -12.73 18.10 0.44
N ASN A 551 -13.19 16.96 -0.08
CA ASN A 551 -12.34 15.80 -0.30
C ASN A 551 -11.27 16.14 -1.33
N ASP A 552 -10.02 16.15 -0.90
CA ASP A 552 -8.84 16.28 -1.77
C ASP A 552 -8.46 14.91 -2.31
N GLU A 553 -9.36 14.34 -3.13
CA GLU A 553 -9.21 13.05 -3.80
C GLU A 553 -8.06 13.10 -4.81
N ARG A 554 -6.83 12.83 -4.37
CA ARG A 554 -5.64 12.90 -5.23
C ARG A 554 -5.15 11.53 -5.66
N ASN A 555 -4.58 11.50 -6.87
CA ASN A 555 -3.88 10.36 -7.46
C ASN A 555 -4.72 9.07 -7.46
N LEU A 556 -5.98 9.21 -7.84
CA LEU A 556 -6.94 8.11 -7.92
C LEU A 556 -6.40 7.01 -8.84
N PHE A 557 -6.12 5.85 -8.27
CA PHE A 557 -5.67 4.71 -9.07
C PHE A 557 -6.85 4.16 -9.87
N ILE A 558 -6.76 4.27 -11.19
CA ILE A 558 -7.76 3.71 -12.10
C ILE A 558 -7.31 2.29 -12.44
N GLU A 559 -7.79 1.35 -11.64
CA GLU A 559 -7.35 -0.03 -11.72
C GLU A 559 -7.93 -0.70 -12.95
N ALA A 560 -7.05 -1.18 -13.83
CA ALA A 560 -7.41 -2.10 -14.89
C ALA A 560 -7.40 -3.53 -14.33
N PHE A 561 -8.59 -4.10 -14.14
CA PHE A 561 -8.75 -5.47 -13.65
C PHE A 561 -9.12 -6.41 -14.79
N CYS A 562 -8.80 -7.70 -14.64
CA CYS A 562 -9.32 -8.79 -15.46
C CYS A 562 -9.55 -10.02 -14.58
N ALA A 563 -10.39 -10.96 -15.02
CA ALA A 563 -10.71 -12.16 -14.25
C ALA A 563 -9.54 -13.17 -14.14
N ASN A 564 -8.61 -13.14 -15.10
CA ASN A 564 -7.49 -14.09 -15.20
C ASN A 564 -6.12 -13.41 -15.31
N ARG A 565 -5.99 -12.17 -14.82
CA ARG A 565 -4.73 -11.40 -14.82
C ARG A 565 -4.58 -10.61 -13.53
N ARG A 566 -3.33 -10.40 -13.12
CA ARG A 566 -3.02 -9.31 -12.20
C ARG A 566 -3.39 -7.95 -12.82
N SER A 567 -3.93 -7.09 -11.98
CA SER A 567 -4.18 -5.69 -12.33
C SER A 567 -2.88 -4.97 -12.62
N SER A 568 -2.91 -3.93 -13.45
CA SER A 568 -1.74 -3.07 -13.70
C SER A 568 -1.19 -2.48 -12.41
N ASP A 569 0.12 -2.39 -12.24
CA ASP A 569 0.68 -1.74 -11.06
C ASP A 569 0.39 -0.25 -11.08
N PHE A 570 0.03 0.31 -9.93
CA PHE A 570 -0.07 1.74 -9.75
C PHE A 570 1.25 2.41 -10.10
N THR A 571 1.16 3.35 -11.02
CA THR A 571 2.27 4.19 -11.45
C THR A 571 1.76 5.63 -11.50
N LEU A 572 2.19 6.41 -10.51
CA LEU A 572 1.83 7.81 -10.39
C LEU A 572 2.13 8.57 -11.70
N GLY A 573 1.11 9.26 -12.22
CA GLY A 573 1.20 10.05 -13.45
C GLY A 573 1.30 9.23 -14.75
N LEU A 574 1.02 7.92 -14.69
CA LEU A 574 0.78 7.06 -15.84
C LEU A 574 -0.64 6.50 -15.84
N ASN A 575 -1.06 5.79 -14.79
CA ASN A 575 -2.40 5.19 -14.67
C ASN A 575 -3.16 5.65 -13.42
N ALA A 576 -2.70 6.75 -12.83
CA ALA A 576 -3.39 7.45 -11.76
C ALA A 576 -3.94 8.78 -12.27
N LEU A 577 -5.17 9.11 -11.87
CA LEU A 577 -5.78 10.40 -12.12
C LEU A 577 -5.55 11.32 -10.93
N THR A 578 -4.75 12.37 -11.11
CA THR A 578 -4.74 13.50 -10.17
C THR A 578 -6.05 14.25 -10.31
N PHE A 579 -7.02 13.92 -9.47
CA PHE A 579 -8.32 14.54 -9.45
C PHE A 579 -8.35 15.67 -8.42
N THR A 580 -9.14 16.71 -8.69
CA THR A 580 -9.40 17.77 -7.73
C THR A 580 -10.83 18.22 -7.92
N SER A 581 -11.58 18.21 -6.82
CA SER A 581 -12.91 18.80 -6.80
C SER A 581 -12.94 19.95 -5.79
N SER A 582 -13.70 21.01 -6.08
CA SER A 582 -13.81 22.15 -5.19
C SER A 582 -15.19 22.81 -5.26
N ALA A 583 -15.55 23.56 -4.22
CA ALA A 583 -16.85 24.23 -4.14
C ALA A 583 -17.07 25.27 -5.25
N THR A 584 -16.00 25.98 -5.64
CA THR A 584 -15.98 26.92 -6.76
C THR A 584 -15.32 26.29 -7.96
N ALA A 585 -15.89 26.44 -9.16
CA ALA A 585 -15.32 25.89 -10.38
C ALA A 585 -13.85 26.37 -10.60
N PRO A 586 -12.86 25.47 -10.60
CA PRO A 586 -11.46 25.82 -10.85
C PRO A 586 -11.17 25.89 -12.36
N ALA A 587 -9.95 26.30 -12.72
CA ALA A 587 -9.41 26.00 -14.04
C ALA A 587 -9.25 24.48 -14.21
N ASP A 588 -9.53 23.97 -15.41
CA ASP A 588 -9.43 22.56 -15.76
C ASP A 588 -8.66 22.45 -17.07
N VAL A 589 -7.34 22.29 -16.96
CA VAL A 589 -6.42 22.32 -18.09
C VAL A 589 -6.22 20.91 -18.62
N ILE A 590 -6.91 20.57 -19.71
CA ILE A 590 -6.67 19.31 -20.43
C ILE A 590 -5.38 19.45 -21.22
N ALA A 591 -4.39 18.59 -20.94
CA ALA A 591 -3.10 18.58 -21.61
C ALA A 591 -2.88 17.30 -22.42
N LEU A 592 -2.46 17.46 -23.67
CA LEU A 592 -2.15 16.37 -24.59
C LEU A 592 -0.74 16.54 -25.14
N ALA A 593 0.08 15.49 -25.03
CA ALA A 593 1.42 15.47 -25.60
C ALA A 593 1.42 14.82 -26.99
N ALA A 594 2.23 15.35 -27.90
CA ALA A 594 2.55 14.72 -29.17
C ALA A 594 4.06 14.53 -29.29
N THR A 595 4.49 13.29 -29.55
CA THR A 595 5.89 12.95 -29.75
C THR A 595 6.21 12.75 -31.22
N VAL A 596 7.48 12.88 -31.58
CA VAL A 596 7.93 12.61 -32.95
C VAL A 596 7.58 11.15 -33.30
N GLY A 597 6.78 10.97 -34.36
CA GLY A 597 6.31 9.66 -34.79
C GLY A 597 5.16 9.05 -33.96
N ASN A 598 4.53 9.82 -33.06
CA ASN A 598 3.39 9.38 -32.22
C ASN A 598 3.69 8.12 -31.40
N THR A 599 4.91 8.03 -30.89
CA THR A 599 5.43 6.86 -30.16
C THR A 599 5.08 6.87 -28.67
N GLY A 600 4.57 7.99 -28.14
CA GLY A 600 4.36 8.18 -26.69
C GLY A 600 5.65 8.31 -25.88
N ARG A 601 6.80 8.42 -26.56
CA ARG A 601 8.12 8.63 -25.94
C ARG A 601 8.91 9.73 -26.63
N VAL A 602 9.83 10.33 -25.89
CA VAL A 602 10.87 11.23 -26.40
C VAL A 602 12.20 10.47 -26.45
N ASP A 603 12.80 10.42 -27.64
CA ASP A 603 14.11 9.82 -27.87
C ASP A 603 15.19 10.91 -27.78
N VAL A 604 16.12 10.78 -26.84
CA VAL A 604 17.23 11.72 -26.61
C VAL A 604 18.50 11.19 -27.31
N PRO A 605 19.12 11.93 -28.23
CA PRO A 605 20.37 11.51 -28.86
C PRO A 605 21.51 11.42 -27.83
N THR A 606 22.39 10.43 -27.96
CA THR A 606 23.61 10.30 -27.13
C THR A 606 24.79 11.11 -27.67
N THR A 607 24.68 11.61 -28.91
CA THR A 607 25.71 12.42 -29.59
C THR A 607 25.09 13.65 -30.23
N GLY A 608 25.92 14.61 -30.66
CA GLY A 608 25.47 15.82 -31.32
C GLY A 608 24.82 16.81 -30.36
N ASN A 609 23.62 17.28 -30.68
CA ASN A 609 22.92 18.28 -29.86
C ASN A 609 22.35 17.69 -28.56
N MET A 610 22.19 16.37 -28.46
CA MET A 610 21.68 15.65 -27.28
C MET A 610 20.36 16.23 -26.74
N VAL A 611 19.45 16.66 -27.64
CA VAL A 611 18.14 17.18 -27.26
C VAL A 611 17.04 16.33 -27.90
N GLY A 612 16.20 15.72 -27.06
CA GLY A 612 14.90 15.19 -27.46
C GLY A 612 13.83 16.28 -27.40
N VAL A 613 12.81 16.20 -28.25
CA VAL A 613 11.72 17.18 -28.29
C VAL A 613 10.36 16.51 -28.40
N PHE A 614 9.37 17.08 -27.74
CA PHE A 614 7.96 16.79 -27.94
C PHE A 614 7.13 18.06 -27.74
N SER A 615 5.89 18.07 -28.21
CA SER A 615 4.99 19.21 -28.03
C SER A 615 3.85 18.86 -27.07
N VAL A 616 3.30 19.89 -26.43
CA VAL A 616 2.09 19.79 -25.61
C VAL A 616 1.09 20.83 -26.08
N ALA A 617 -0.14 20.40 -26.29
CA ALA A 617 -1.28 21.28 -26.50
C ALA A 617 -2.19 21.23 -25.27
N VAL A 618 -2.76 22.38 -24.91
CA VAL A 618 -3.71 22.47 -23.80
C VAL A 618 -5.00 23.17 -24.21
N SER A 619 -6.08 22.83 -23.51
CA SER A 619 -7.34 23.58 -23.49
C SER A 619 -7.80 23.74 -22.04
N ASN A 620 -8.16 24.95 -21.63
CA ASN A 620 -8.77 25.18 -20.33
C ASN A 620 -10.29 25.10 -20.46
N ILE A 621 -10.92 24.03 -19.99
CA ILE A 621 -12.39 23.89 -20.03
C ILE A 621 -13.07 24.40 -18.75
N GLY A 622 -12.27 24.78 -17.75
CA GLY A 622 -12.72 25.38 -16.49
C GLY A 622 -12.73 26.91 -16.51
N THR A 623 -12.64 27.52 -15.34
CA THR A 623 -12.62 28.98 -15.20
C THR A 623 -11.27 29.60 -15.55
N SER A 624 -11.23 30.90 -15.79
CA SER A 624 -9.99 31.61 -16.13
C SER A 624 -9.00 31.58 -14.96
N ALA A 625 -7.74 31.27 -15.23
CA ALA A 625 -6.66 31.27 -14.23
C ALA A 625 -5.31 31.64 -14.83
N SER A 626 -4.39 32.09 -13.95
CA SER A 626 -2.98 32.22 -14.27
C SER A 626 -2.30 30.86 -14.05
N ILE A 627 -1.81 30.28 -15.15
CA ILE A 627 -1.27 28.92 -15.18
C ILE A 627 0.23 28.98 -15.43
N THR A 628 0.98 28.24 -14.62
CA THR A 628 2.42 28.03 -14.81
C THR A 628 2.67 26.63 -15.34
N ALA A 629 3.17 26.54 -16.58
CA ALA A 629 3.57 25.31 -17.25
C ALA A 629 5.04 24.98 -16.92
N THR A 630 5.30 23.81 -16.36
CA THR A 630 6.64 23.38 -15.93
C THR A 630 6.89 21.92 -16.33
N PRO A 631 7.95 21.62 -17.10
CA PRO A 631 8.41 20.26 -17.30
C PRO A 631 9.22 19.77 -16.10
N ASP A 632 9.01 18.53 -15.66
CA ASP A 632 9.74 17.92 -14.54
C ASP A 632 9.85 16.39 -14.68
N LEU A 633 10.60 15.75 -13.78
CA LEU A 633 10.85 14.31 -13.77
C LEU A 633 10.07 13.55 -12.68
N GLY A 634 8.99 14.15 -12.17
CA GLY A 634 8.15 13.53 -11.14
C GLY A 634 8.82 13.41 -9.77
N GLY A 635 9.82 14.27 -9.47
CA GLY A 635 10.63 14.20 -8.26
C GLY A 635 11.79 13.20 -8.33
N ARG A 636 12.07 12.63 -9.51
CA ARG A 636 13.16 11.67 -9.72
C ARG A 636 14.37 12.34 -10.38
N THR A 637 15.52 11.68 -10.28
CA THR A 637 16.71 11.99 -11.08
C THR A 637 16.93 10.91 -12.12
N ILE A 638 17.04 11.29 -13.40
CA ILE A 638 17.40 10.38 -14.49
C ILE A 638 18.84 10.72 -14.91
N ALA A 639 19.79 9.82 -14.63
CA ALA A 639 21.22 10.08 -14.77
C ALA A 639 21.65 10.54 -16.18
N GLY A 640 20.91 10.16 -17.23
CA GLY A 640 21.19 10.58 -18.61
C GLY A 640 20.68 11.97 -18.99
N LEU A 641 20.00 12.68 -18.10
CA LEU A 641 19.41 14.00 -18.35
C LEU A 641 20.14 15.12 -17.59
N THR A 642 20.26 16.29 -18.21
CA THR A 642 20.89 17.49 -17.65
C THR A 642 19.92 18.61 -17.37
N GLY A 643 18.75 18.60 -18.01
CA GLY A 643 17.73 19.62 -17.78
C GLY A 643 16.55 19.50 -18.73
N LEU A 644 15.50 20.23 -18.37
CA LEU A 644 14.27 20.35 -19.15
C LEU A 644 14.01 21.83 -19.43
N GLU A 645 13.57 22.15 -20.64
CA GLU A 645 13.16 23.49 -21.01
C GLU A 645 11.81 23.48 -21.70
N ILE A 646 11.08 24.59 -21.57
CA ILE A 646 9.79 24.82 -22.19
C ILE A 646 9.75 26.20 -22.84
N CYS A 647 9.10 26.29 -24.00
CA CYS A 647 8.71 27.55 -24.64
C CYS A 647 7.24 27.45 -25.09
N ARG A 648 6.54 28.58 -25.15
CA ARG A 648 5.26 28.64 -25.87
C ARG A 648 5.55 28.58 -27.37
N THR A 649 4.69 27.94 -28.13
CA THR A 649 4.82 27.83 -29.59
C THR A 649 3.66 28.49 -30.31
N ASP A 650 3.91 28.94 -31.53
CA ASP A 650 2.85 29.26 -32.48
C ASP A 650 2.26 27.93 -33.03
N PRO A 651 0.94 27.72 -32.96
CA PRO A 651 0.33 26.43 -33.31
C PRO A 651 0.41 26.11 -34.81
N ASN A 652 0.66 27.09 -35.68
CA ASN A 652 0.75 26.90 -37.14
C ASN A 652 2.18 26.63 -37.60
N THR A 653 3.17 27.24 -36.94
CA THR A 653 4.59 27.18 -37.35
C THR A 653 5.46 26.33 -36.43
N ALA A 654 4.94 25.97 -35.24
CA ALA A 654 5.66 25.30 -34.15
C ALA A 654 6.89 26.09 -33.62
N ALA A 655 7.10 27.34 -34.06
CA ALA A 655 8.20 28.16 -33.60
C ALA A 655 7.96 28.63 -32.16
N CYS A 656 9.02 28.67 -31.35
CA CYS A 656 8.94 29.26 -30.02
C CYS A 656 8.58 30.76 -30.12
N THR A 657 7.50 31.17 -29.48
CA THR A 657 7.06 32.58 -29.34
C THR A 657 7.61 33.23 -28.07
N THR A 658 8.10 32.42 -27.13
CA THR A 658 8.83 32.86 -25.93
C THR A 658 10.23 32.23 -25.89
N PRO A 659 11.21 32.84 -25.18
CA PRO A 659 12.48 32.19 -24.90
C PRO A 659 12.26 30.86 -24.17
N ARG A 660 13.14 29.89 -24.42
CA ARG A 660 13.17 28.64 -23.65
C ARG A 660 13.55 28.95 -22.20
N ALA A 661 12.80 28.39 -21.27
CA ALA A 661 13.00 28.59 -19.83
C ALA A 661 12.60 27.32 -19.06
N ALA A 662 12.84 27.31 -17.74
CA ALA A 662 12.41 26.21 -16.87
C ALA A 662 10.88 26.14 -16.69
N SER A 663 10.17 27.26 -16.88
CA SER A 663 8.70 27.32 -16.82
C SER A 663 8.17 28.45 -17.70
N GLN A 664 6.87 28.41 -18.01
CA GLN A 664 6.16 29.48 -18.72
C GLN A 664 4.85 29.79 -18.00
N THR A 665 4.60 31.06 -17.68
CA THR A 665 3.34 31.50 -17.08
C THR A 665 2.48 32.22 -18.12
N LEU A 666 1.20 31.89 -18.17
CA LEU A 666 0.22 32.55 -19.02
C LEU A 666 -1.17 32.53 -18.37
N THR A 667 -2.02 33.49 -18.74
CA THR A 667 -3.45 33.40 -18.44
C THR A 667 -4.12 32.50 -19.47
N LEU A 668 -4.88 31.51 -18.99
CA LEU A 668 -5.78 30.70 -19.83
C LEU A 668 -7.22 30.99 -19.39
N ASN A 669 -7.98 31.68 -20.23
CA ASN A 669 -9.41 31.84 -20.00
C ASN A 669 -10.17 30.54 -20.31
N GLN A 670 -11.47 30.52 -19.99
CA GLN A 670 -12.32 29.40 -20.38
C GLN A 670 -12.32 29.24 -21.91
N ASN A 671 -12.12 28.00 -22.35
CA ASN A 671 -11.94 27.55 -23.72
C ASN A 671 -10.69 28.06 -24.44
N ASP A 672 -9.77 28.76 -23.77
CA ASP A 672 -8.50 29.13 -24.36
C ASP A 672 -7.63 27.89 -24.61
N THR A 673 -6.85 27.94 -25.69
CA THR A 673 -5.88 26.92 -26.04
C THR A 673 -4.47 27.50 -26.09
N ALA A 674 -3.47 26.67 -25.83
CA ALA A 674 -2.07 27.03 -26.00
C ALA A 674 -1.23 25.82 -26.40
N THR A 675 -0.11 26.07 -27.08
CA THR A 675 0.85 25.04 -27.47
C THR A 675 2.24 25.35 -26.90
N PHE A 676 2.98 24.30 -26.58
CA PHE A 676 4.31 24.36 -25.98
C PHE A 676 5.26 23.39 -26.67
N GLY A 677 6.53 23.77 -26.75
CA GLY A 677 7.64 22.90 -27.13
C GLY A 677 8.45 22.54 -25.89
N ILE A 678 8.68 21.25 -25.68
CA ILE A 678 9.43 20.72 -24.53
C ILE A 678 10.75 20.13 -25.02
N PHE A 679 11.84 20.56 -24.41
CA PHE A 679 13.19 20.17 -24.79
C PHE A 679 13.84 19.39 -23.64
N VAL A 680 14.22 18.16 -23.94
CA VAL A 680 14.78 17.20 -22.99
C VAL A 680 16.28 17.07 -23.27
N ARG A 681 17.11 17.64 -22.41
CA ARG A 681 18.57 17.71 -22.62
C ARG A 681 19.26 16.51 -21.98
N GLY A 682 20.06 15.79 -22.77
CA GLY A 682 20.90 14.69 -22.32
C GLY A 682 22.33 15.12 -21.96
N ASN A 683 23.10 14.19 -21.40
CA ASN A 683 24.57 14.31 -21.22
C ASN A 683 25.38 13.27 -22.02
N GLY A 684 24.71 12.51 -22.90
CA GLY A 684 25.33 11.44 -23.67
C GLY A 684 25.36 10.07 -22.99
N GLN A 685 24.97 9.97 -21.71
CA GLN A 685 24.77 8.67 -21.06
C GLN A 685 23.48 8.01 -21.56
N ALA A 686 23.50 6.68 -21.62
CA ALA A 686 22.34 5.90 -22.04
C ALA A 686 21.19 6.04 -21.03
N ILE A 687 19.96 6.16 -21.55
CA ILE A 687 18.73 6.12 -20.74
C ILE A 687 17.98 4.86 -21.19
N ALA A 688 17.81 3.92 -20.27
CA ALA A 688 17.09 2.69 -20.52
C ALA A 688 15.64 2.98 -20.92
N PHE A 689 15.03 2.10 -21.72
CA PHE A 689 13.60 2.23 -22.02
C PHE A 689 12.78 1.61 -20.89
N ASN A 690 12.47 2.42 -19.87
CA ASN A 690 11.60 2.03 -18.77
C ASN A 690 10.38 2.97 -18.68
N PRO A 691 9.33 2.76 -19.50
CA PRO A 691 8.24 3.73 -19.66
C PRO A 691 7.34 3.90 -18.43
N SER A 692 7.40 3.01 -17.42
CA SER A 692 6.70 3.19 -16.14
C SER A 692 7.46 4.12 -15.19
N VAL A 693 8.78 4.24 -15.33
CA VAL A 693 9.63 5.00 -14.40
C VAL A 693 10.23 6.25 -15.04
N ASP A 694 10.83 6.11 -16.21
CA ASP A 694 11.58 7.17 -16.89
C ASP A 694 10.62 7.99 -17.75
N ARG A 695 10.10 9.07 -17.16
CA ARG A 695 9.10 9.94 -17.80
C ARG A 695 9.41 11.41 -17.59
N VAL A 696 9.08 12.21 -18.59
CA VAL A 696 9.04 13.67 -18.51
C VAL A 696 7.58 14.08 -18.36
N PHE A 697 7.27 14.74 -17.26
CA PHE A 697 5.96 15.34 -16.98
C PHE A 697 5.94 16.77 -17.46
N VAL A 698 4.77 17.27 -17.85
CA VAL A 698 4.51 18.70 -18.03
C VAL A 698 3.29 19.03 -17.20
N ARG A 699 3.49 19.85 -16.17
CA ARG A 699 2.46 20.24 -15.21
C ARG A 699 2.02 21.68 -15.44
N PHE A 700 0.73 21.91 -15.34
CA PHE A 700 0.06 23.20 -15.48
C PHE A 700 -0.57 23.51 -14.13
N ALA A 701 0.01 24.46 -13.38
CA ALA A 701 -0.40 24.75 -12.02
C ALA A 701 -0.95 26.17 -11.85
N GLU A 702 -1.99 26.29 -11.04
CA GLU A 702 -2.47 27.55 -10.48
C GLU A 702 -1.87 27.70 -9.07
N GLY A 703 -0.87 28.57 -8.93
CA GLY A 703 -0.04 28.58 -7.73
C GLY A 703 0.66 27.23 -7.53
N ALA A 704 0.41 26.58 -6.39
CA ALA A 704 0.95 25.25 -6.08
C ALA A 704 0.03 24.08 -6.50
N THR A 705 -1.18 24.36 -6.98
CA THR A 705 -2.19 23.33 -7.28
C THR A 705 -2.14 22.95 -8.75
N ALA A 706 -1.94 21.66 -9.04
CA ALA A 706 -1.99 21.14 -10.40
C ALA A 706 -3.42 21.25 -10.96
N ARG A 707 -3.57 21.92 -12.11
CA ARG A 707 -4.84 22.05 -12.87
C ARG A 707 -4.83 21.28 -14.18
N GLY A 708 -3.67 20.84 -14.61
CA GLY A 708 -3.48 19.99 -15.78
C GLY A 708 -2.13 19.32 -15.77
N ALA A 709 -2.03 18.14 -16.36
CA ALA A 709 -0.74 17.50 -16.60
C ALA A 709 -0.80 16.48 -17.73
N THR A 710 0.35 16.22 -18.32
CA THR A 710 0.59 15.12 -19.24
C THR A 710 2.00 14.57 -19.03
N SER A 711 2.32 13.40 -19.59
CA SER A 711 3.65 12.82 -19.48
C SER A 711 3.99 11.97 -20.71
N VAL A 712 5.29 11.91 -21.04
CA VAL A 712 5.83 11.03 -22.08
C VAL A 712 6.99 10.22 -21.51
N ALA A 713 7.16 8.98 -21.97
CA ALA A 713 8.32 8.18 -21.60
C ALA A 713 9.60 8.79 -22.21
N VAL A 714 10.75 8.62 -21.58
CA VAL A 714 12.05 9.06 -22.11
C VAL A 714 13.01 7.89 -22.22
N ARG A 715 13.80 7.85 -23.29
CA ARG A 715 14.95 6.96 -23.45
C ARG A 715 15.99 7.60 -24.35
N THR A 716 17.16 6.98 -24.46
CA THR A 716 18.08 7.33 -25.53
C THR A 716 17.69 6.66 -26.85
N ASN A 717 17.97 7.34 -27.95
CA ASN A 717 17.88 6.71 -29.28
C ASN A 717 18.92 5.56 -29.32
N PRO A 718 18.52 4.32 -29.68
CA PRO A 718 19.46 3.20 -29.84
C PRO A 718 20.59 3.48 -30.82
#